data_AF-A0A5C7P463-F1
#
_entry.id   AF-A0A5C7P463-F1
#
_cell.length_a   1.000
_cell.length_b   1.000
_cell.length_c   1.000
_cell.angle_alpha   90.00
_cell.angle_beta   90.00
_cell.angle_gamma   90.00
#
_symmetry.space_group_name_H-M   'P 1'
#
loop_
_entity.id
_entity.type
_entity.pdbx_description
1 polymer ?
#
loop_
_entity_poly.entity_id
_entity_poly.type
_entity_poly.pdbx_seq_one_letter_code
_entity_poly.pdbx_strand_id
1 'polypeptide(L)'
;MSPDACPCTFAPLRPHRRGACLLAIAATVLAVAIVALGAPAAAAGVALPLPAAPDAGNLGTNLGGVNYYDGVVPFADLTDQAGDWVPQREGEPWGWGDPLTLRRDGWPAALAPGQFATAVLADVRYPSGTYEVTWSGRGTFDVNGTVFGAATGDGAATGGRGTVALDGTSIALLNIRATDPSDPVRDIDVRAPGEAPGATFRAAYLRQLAPYRVLRFMDWQRTNSTLADAPRTFTCGNRTLPGSQSQGTTAGASVERMVELANVMHADPWFTIPHEADPGWIACHARIVAASLAPGLTPRYEFANETWNPVFRAFHDLTAEAVSAHLGGGDDYLGLQLRVGERHAAAMAVVGSEFASAGRGFVRVLAGQAANAWVLEQRLAAEGALAATDEIAIAPYLGIPGVSPFDPEAARIIARWSEAELFAALARAQSQEVDGWIAAHVALAAAKGRRLVSYEGGQHLAGDSGNDALTALFTAANRASGMGVAYATYLDRWRDATGNSLFMHFTDVGPASRWGSWGALEFPEQGTSPKYDALKAFAGTDDVGVQPPDPGGSEYVAIEPARVVDTRASAGGDGPVRGGAGGVRTMSLAIGPDGSPGGVPEGATAVVYNVTVPTPGAGGHLRIGPGGAPVPPTSVLNFRPGESIANCLTSKIGAARTISVYASAEVDVIIDVLGYYLPAAQRSPPAEAGRDPAASTRRFTATAPRRAYDAALAADGLLPPGADRLVSVTAGLDGSTPLVPAGAGAVAYNLTVVRPGGVGHLRTMPGDVTDSPSSAINWTAPDEVIANALVTRLDGQGRLKVSNRSGSAVRFLVDVVGYYSDHGGLFHPMAPTRAIDTREASAQRAGPLLPGGRLSVDSRLTAAPPGAMAIAYNLAAVRTATAGHLRTLPAGAELPDASALNWPGPGYTRANGLQTAISPTGALEVHNGSAAPVDVIVDVAGYFG
;
A
#
# COMPACT_ATOMS: atom_id res chain seq x y z
N MET A 1 -45.35 31.11 -22.16
CA MET A 1 -45.65 32.46 -22.64
C MET A 1 -45.51 33.41 -21.46
N SER A 2 -44.45 34.22 -21.42
CA SER A 2 -44.29 35.43 -20.58
C SER A 2 -45.19 36.58 -21.09
N PRO A 3 -45.08 37.86 -20.66
CA PRO A 3 -44.41 38.52 -19.51
C PRO A 3 -45.27 39.66 -18.87
N ASP A 4 -44.64 40.46 -17.98
CA ASP A 4 -44.83 41.91 -17.70
C ASP A 4 -45.27 42.25 -16.26
N ALA A 5 -44.83 43.31 -15.57
CA ALA A 5 -43.68 44.23 -15.62
C ALA A 5 -43.81 45.19 -14.40
N CYS A 6 -42.67 45.70 -13.91
CA CYS A 6 -42.51 46.80 -12.93
C CYS A 6 -43.09 48.14 -13.49
N PRO A 7 -43.27 49.27 -12.73
CA PRO A 7 -42.14 50.13 -12.34
C PRO A 7 -42.32 51.09 -11.12
N CYS A 8 -41.21 51.64 -10.59
CA CYS A 8 -40.89 53.10 -10.57
C CYS A 8 -39.82 53.50 -9.52
N THR A 9 -38.87 54.30 -9.99
CA THR A 9 -37.65 54.88 -9.38
C THR A 9 -37.77 56.40 -9.21
N PHE A 10 -36.96 57.04 -8.33
CA PHE A 10 -35.93 58.08 -8.65
C PHE A 10 -35.44 58.94 -7.46
N ALA A 11 -34.13 59.27 -7.50
CA ALA A 11 -33.28 60.10 -6.61
C ALA A 11 -33.41 61.63 -6.91
N PRO A 12 -32.43 62.59 -6.76
CA PRO A 12 -31.07 62.64 -6.13
C PRO A 12 -30.66 64.00 -5.45
N LEU A 13 -29.41 64.16 -4.94
CA LEU A 13 -28.39 65.18 -5.37
C LEU A 13 -27.19 65.39 -4.37
N ARG A 14 -25.98 65.49 -4.96
CA ARG A 14 -24.61 65.83 -4.42
C ARG A 14 -24.42 67.40 -4.32
N PRO A 15 -23.24 68.09 -4.17
CA PRO A 15 -21.81 67.69 -4.29
C PRO A 15 -20.63 68.47 -3.58
N HIS A 16 -19.38 67.99 -3.87
CA HIS A 16 -18.06 68.69 -4.01
C HIS A 16 -17.16 68.95 -2.76
N ARG A 17 -15.79 68.96 -2.78
CA ARG A 17 -14.67 68.76 -3.74
C ARG A 17 -13.29 68.69 -2.98
N ARG A 18 -12.30 67.92 -3.50
CA ARG A 18 -10.81 68.15 -3.69
C ARG A 18 -9.96 68.81 -2.56
N GLY A 19 -8.69 68.48 -2.24
CA GLY A 19 -7.64 67.55 -2.75
C GLY A 19 -6.23 67.95 -2.20
N ALA A 20 -5.23 67.05 -2.37
CA ALA A 20 -3.77 67.27 -2.54
C ALA A 20 -2.72 67.10 -1.38
N CYS A 21 -1.64 66.37 -1.75
CA CYS A 21 -0.19 66.54 -1.46
C CYS A 21 0.62 65.62 -0.50
N LEU A 22 1.45 64.75 -1.13
CA LEU A 22 2.93 64.60 -1.07
C LEU A 22 3.72 63.92 0.09
N LEU A 23 4.69 63.10 -0.37
CA LEU A 23 5.82 62.33 0.20
C LEU A 23 6.66 62.95 1.35
N ALA A 24 7.28 62.09 2.18
CA ALA A 24 8.74 62.07 2.47
C ALA A 24 9.23 60.81 3.24
N ILE A 25 10.52 60.48 3.09
CA ILE A 25 11.29 59.26 3.42
C ILE A 25 12.32 59.54 4.55
N ALA A 26 12.87 58.46 5.16
CA ALA A 26 14.17 58.29 5.89
C ALA A 26 14.12 58.34 7.44
N ALA A 27 14.36 57.24 8.19
CA ALA A 27 15.61 56.49 8.48
C ALA A 27 16.30 56.96 9.78
N THR A 28 16.67 56.05 10.70
CA THR A 28 18.04 55.73 11.18
C THR A 28 18.03 54.67 12.32
N VAL A 29 19.05 53.83 12.28
CA VAL A 29 19.45 52.66 13.11
C VAL A 29 19.95 53.04 14.52
N LEU A 30 19.77 52.15 15.52
CA LEU A 30 20.77 51.93 16.57
C LEU A 30 20.70 50.50 17.16
N ALA A 31 21.85 49.80 17.13
CA ALA A 31 22.12 48.58 17.87
C ALA A 31 22.94 48.91 19.13
N VAL A 32 22.90 48.03 20.15
CA VAL A 32 24.06 47.46 20.90
C VAL A 32 23.75 47.14 22.39
N ALA A 33 24.19 45.92 22.76
CA ALA A 33 24.74 45.42 24.04
C ALA A 33 23.87 44.92 25.20
N ILE A 34 23.98 43.59 25.35
CA ILE A 34 24.08 42.74 26.54
C ILE A 34 24.75 43.41 27.76
N VAL A 35 24.11 43.27 28.93
CA VAL A 35 24.78 43.11 30.24
C VAL A 35 24.05 42.01 31.02
N ALA A 36 24.78 40.93 31.32
CA ALA A 36 24.41 39.85 32.21
C ALA A 36 24.54 40.29 33.68
N LEU A 37 23.65 39.85 34.57
CA LEU A 37 23.89 39.68 36.01
C LEU A 37 22.75 38.84 36.66
N GLY A 38 23.11 37.66 37.19
CA GLY A 38 22.55 37.09 38.41
C GLY A 38 21.27 36.23 38.34
N ALA A 39 21.44 34.91 38.19
CA ALA A 39 20.43 33.91 38.53
C ALA A 39 20.37 33.66 40.05
N PRO A 40 19.19 33.31 40.61
CA PRO A 40 19.09 32.35 41.70
C PRO A 40 18.59 31.00 41.18
N ALA A 41 19.06 29.94 41.84
CA ALA A 41 19.04 28.57 41.41
C ALA A 41 17.65 27.91 41.35
N ALA A 42 17.58 26.94 40.44
CA ALA A 42 16.53 25.99 40.13
C ALA A 42 15.79 25.39 41.34
N ALA A 43 14.46 25.37 41.25
CA ALA A 43 13.66 24.24 41.70
C ALA A 43 13.43 23.34 40.47
N ALA A 44 13.97 22.12 40.52
CA ALA A 44 13.88 21.13 39.44
C ALA A 44 12.42 20.69 39.22
N GLY A 45 11.77 21.28 38.22
CA GLY A 45 10.60 20.69 37.56
C GLY A 45 11.11 19.68 36.54
N VAL A 46 10.68 18.42 36.67
CA VAL A 46 10.99 17.33 35.76
C VAL A 46 10.67 17.77 34.33
N ALA A 47 11.69 18.00 33.52
CA ALA A 47 11.54 18.14 32.09
C ALA A 47 11.07 16.78 31.55
N LEU A 48 9.80 16.71 31.14
CA LEU A 48 9.34 15.61 30.32
C LEU A 48 10.20 15.57 29.05
N PRO A 49 10.67 14.39 28.60
CA PRO A 49 11.46 14.30 27.39
C PRO A 49 10.65 14.85 26.22
N LEU A 50 11.30 15.66 25.38
CA LEU A 50 10.79 15.99 24.05
C LEU A 50 10.43 14.67 23.32
N PRO A 51 9.30 14.63 22.60
CA PRO A 51 8.95 13.44 21.83
C PRO A 51 10.08 13.11 20.85
N ALA A 52 10.33 11.81 20.68
CA ALA A 52 11.37 11.25 19.84
C ALA A 52 11.33 11.81 18.41
N ALA A 53 12.49 11.82 17.76
CA ALA A 53 12.63 12.14 16.34
C ALA A 53 11.64 11.31 15.50
N PRO A 54 11.06 11.87 14.43
CA PRO A 54 9.93 11.27 13.75
C PRO A 54 10.30 10.06 12.88
N ASP A 55 9.46 9.03 12.94
CA ASP A 55 9.47 7.84 12.09
C ASP A 55 9.17 8.20 10.63
N ALA A 56 9.76 7.47 9.67
CA ALA A 56 9.19 7.38 8.32
C ALA A 56 7.77 6.77 8.43
N GLY A 57 6.77 7.34 7.72
CA GLY A 57 5.40 6.82 7.67
C GLY A 57 4.29 7.66 8.31
N ASN A 58 4.48 8.94 8.61
CA ASN A 58 3.43 9.79 9.19
C ASN A 58 2.41 10.32 8.16
N LEU A 59 1.84 9.40 7.38
CA LEU A 59 0.81 9.68 6.38
C LEU A 59 -0.51 9.02 6.79
N GLY A 60 -1.62 9.74 6.64
CA GLY A 60 -2.97 9.21 6.65
C GLY A 60 -3.83 9.80 5.55
N THR A 61 -5.09 9.40 5.49
CA THR A 61 -6.04 9.96 4.52
C THR A 61 -7.48 9.90 5.04
N ASN A 62 -8.36 10.79 4.56
CA ASN A 62 -9.79 10.54 4.70
C ASN A 62 -10.23 9.47 3.70
N LEU A 63 -11.22 8.69 4.09
CA LEU A 63 -11.85 7.73 3.19
C LEU A 63 -12.97 8.41 2.42
N GLY A 64 -13.03 8.18 1.11
CA GLY A 64 -14.16 8.54 0.27
C GLY A 64 -15.45 7.95 0.82
N GLY A 65 -16.54 8.71 0.71
CA GLY A 65 -17.84 8.31 1.23
C GLY A 65 -18.34 6.98 0.64
N VAL A 66 -19.11 6.23 1.43
CA VAL A 66 -19.81 5.04 0.95
C VAL A 66 -21.04 5.49 0.18
N ASN A 67 -20.95 5.55 -1.15
CA ASN A 67 -22.07 5.91 -2.01
C ASN A 67 -22.17 4.97 -3.23
N TYR A 68 -23.39 4.81 -3.73
CA TYR A 68 -23.63 4.02 -4.95
C TYR A 68 -23.24 4.75 -6.24
N TYR A 69 -23.10 6.09 -6.21
CA TYR A 69 -22.92 6.93 -7.40
C TYR A 69 -21.46 7.30 -7.69
N ASP A 70 -20.50 6.76 -6.94
CA ASP A 70 -19.08 6.95 -7.18
C ASP A 70 -18.36 5.61 -7.36
N GLY A 71 -17.13 5.67 -7.88
CA GLY A 71 -16.31 4.49 -8.16
C GLY A 71 -15.44 4.03 -7.00
N VAL A 72 -15.71 4.44 -5.75
CA VAL A 72 -14.88 4.07 -4.58
C VAL A 72 -15.05 2.60 -4.23
N VAL A 73 -16.30 2.11 -4.24
CA VAL A 73 -16.70 0.71 -4.07
C VAL A 73 -15.84 -0.07 -3.06
N PRO A 74 -15.95 0.20 -1.74
CA PRO A 74 -15.06 -0.38 -0.74
C PRO A 74 -15.42 -1.83 -0.35
N PHE A 75 -16.70 -2.21 -0.44
CA PHE A 75 -17.22 -3.48 0.06
C PHE A 75 -17.24 -4.59 -0.99
N ALA A 76 -16.93 -5.81 -0.57
CA ALA A 76 -16.95 -7.00 -1.43
C ALA A 76 -18.38 -7.37 -1.85
N ASP A 77 -19.36 -7.03 -1.01
CA ASP A 77 -20.78 -7.10 -1.28
C ASP A 77 -21.28 -5.73 -1.76
N LEU A 78 -21.85 -5.65 -2.96
CA LEU A 78 -22.40 -4.40 -3.49
C LEU A 78 -23.64 -3.89 -2.72
N THR A 79 -24.30 -4.73 -1.92
CA THR A 79 -25.42 -4.25 -1.11
C THR A 79 -24.95 -3.34 0.03
N ASP A 80 -23.77 -3.60 0.60
CA ASP A 80 -23.19 -2.81 1.69
C ASP A 80 -22.90 -1.34 1.28
N GLN A 81 -22.83 -1.03 -0.01
CA GLN A 81 -22.67 0.34 -0.53
C GLN A 81 -23.92 0.94 -1.17
N ALA A 82 -25.03 0.19 -1.17
CA ALA A 82 -26.23 0.59 -1.88
C ALA A 82 -26.87 1.84 -1.27
N GLY A 83 -27.68 2.56 -2.06
CA GLY A 83 -28.51 3.64 -1.55
C GLY A 83 -29.63 3.14 -0.62
N ASP A 84 -30.25 4.08 0.10
CA ASP A 84 -31.47 3.81 0.87
C ASP A 84 -32.58 3.26 -0.05
N TRP A 85 -33.48 2.46 0.53
CA TRP A 85 -34.63 1.93 -0.20
C TRP A 85 -35.54 3.04 -0.73
N VAL A 86 -35.82 2.99 -2.03
CA VAL A 86 -36.85 3.78 -2.68
C VAL A 86 -38.15 2.98 -2.69
N PRO A 87 -39.25 3.50 -2.10
CA PRO A 87 -40.56 2.87 -2.19
C PRO A 87 -41.10 2.97 -3.61
N GLN A 88 -41.57 1.84 -4.15
CA GLN A 88 -42.15 1.77 -5.49
C GLN A 88 -43.54 1.14 -5.48
N ARG A 89 -44.33 1.47 -6.52
CA ARG A 89 -45.64 0.89 -6.75
C ARG A 89 -45.79 0.54 -8.23
N GLU A 90 -46.34 -0.64 -8.49
CA GLU A 90 -46.56 -1.12 -9.85
C GLU A 90 -47.45 -0.13 -10.64
N GLY A 91 -46.97 0.28 -11.82
CA GLY A 91 -47.68 1.21 -12.70
C GLY A 91 -47.50 2.70 -12.37
N GLU A 92 -46.86 3.05 -11.25
CA GLU A 92 -46.61 4.44 -10.85
C GLU A 92 -45.19 4.91 -11.23
N PRO A 93 -44.93 6.23 -11.26
CA PRO A 93 -43.58 6.77 -11.46
C PRO A 93 -42.60 6.38 -10.34
N TRP A 94 -41.30 6.45 -10.64
CA TRP A 94 -40.22 6.13 -9.68
C TRP A 94 -40.37 6.90 -8.36
N GLY A 95 -40.38 6.18 -7.24
CA GLY A 95 -40.44 6.79 -5.89
C GLY A 95 -41.84 7.17 -5.41
N TRP A 96 -42.90 6.82 -6.16
CA TRP A 96 -44.29 7.08 -5.78
C TRP A 96 -44.94 5.94 -5.00
N GLY A 97 -44.15 5.00 -4.47
CA GLY A 97 -44.65 3.97 -3.56
C GLY A 97 -45.00 4.53 -2.18
N ASP A 98 -45.90 3.84 -1.49
CA ASP A 98 -46.19 4.10 -0.08
C ASP A 98 -44.93 3.88 0.79
N PRO A 99 -44.79 4.51 1.97
CA PRO A 99 -43.64 4.30 2.86
C PRO A 99 -43.39 2.82 3.19
N LEU A 100 -42.12 2.40 3.19
CA LEU A 100 -41.73 1.03 3.51
C LEU A 100 -41.71 0.80 5.02
N THR A 101 -42.14 -0.39 5.44
CA THR A 101 -41.93 -0.88 6.81
C THR A 101 -40.60 -1.62 6.85
N LEU A 102 -39.59 -1.02 7.49
CA LEU A 102 -38.25 -1.60 7.58
C LEU A 102 -38.01 -2.24 8.95
N ARG A 103 -37.20 -3.31 8.95
CA ARG A 103 -36.60 -3.89 10.14
C ARG A 103 -35.50 -2.97 10.70
N ARG A 104 -35.00 -3.28 11.90
CA ARG A 104 -33.89 -2.51 12.53
C ARG A 104 -32.59 -2.52 11.72
N ASP A 105 -32.36 -3.59 10.96
CA ASP A 105 -31.24 -3.76 10.03
C ASP A 105 -31.51 -3.11 8.66
N GLY A 106 -32.65 -2.45 8.46
CA GLY A 106 -32.96 -1.73 7.22
C GLY A 106 -33.53 -2.59 6.10
N TRP A 107 -33.70 -3.91 6.29
CA TRP A 107 -34.37 -4.76 5.30
C TRP A 107 -35.90 -4.58 5.35
N PRO A 108 -36.62 -4.64 4.21
CA PRO A 108 -38.09 -4.57 4.20
C PRO A 108 -38.73 -5.70 5.00
N ALA A 109 -39.49 -5.34 6.03
CA ALA A 109 -40.19 -6.28 6.90
C ALA A 109 -41.45 -6.86 6.24
N ALA A 110 -42.16 -6.05 5.46
CA ALA A 110 -43.37 -6.41 4.75
C ALA A 110 -43.57 -5.45 3.56
N LEU A 111 -44.34 -5.89 2.56
CA LEU A 111 -44.75 -5.09 1.41
C LEU A 111 -46.27 -5.17 1.23
N ALA A 112 -46.91 -4.04 0.93
CA ALA A 112 -48.31 -3.98 0.57
C ALA A 112 -48.55 -4.58 -0.84
N PRO A 113 -49.78 -5.01 -1.18
CA PRO A 113 -50.08 -5.48 -2.53
C PRO A 113 -49.71 -4.45 -3.62
N GLY A 114 -48.90 -4.87 -4.60
CA GLY A 114 -48.41 -4.01 -5.69
C GLY A 114 -47.28 -3.05 -5.31
N GLN A 115 -46.77 -3.11 -4.06
CA GLN A 115 -45.62 -2.34 -3.58
C GLN A 115 -44.34 -3.18 -3.73
N PHE A 116 -43.24 -2.53 -4.10
CA PHE A 116 -41.90 -3.14 -4.08
C PHE A 116 -40.85 -2.13 -3.59
N ALA A 117 -39.71 -2.62 -3.14
CA ALA A 117 -38.61 -1.78 -2.64
C ALA A 117 -37.43 -1.86 -3.61
N THR A 118 -36.89 -0.72 -4.02
CA THR A 118 -35.71 -0.66 -4.91
C THR A 118 -34.53 0.01 -4.21
N ALA A 119 -33.36 -0.61 -4.25
CA ALA A 119 -32.10 0.00 -3.86
C ALA A 119 -31.18 0.09 -5.09
N VAL A 120 -30.44 1.19 -5.21
CA VAL A 120 -29.38 1.33 -6.23
C VAL A 120 -28.10 0.77 -5.63
N LEU A 121 -27.59 -0.33 -6.20
CA LEU A 121 -26.37 -0.99 -5.73
C LEU A 121 -25.11 -0.21 -6.17
N ALA A 122 -25.11 0.23 -7.42
CA ALA A 122 -24.07 1.03 -8.02
C ALA A 122 -24.62 1.74 -9.27
N ASP A 123 -24.13 2.94 -9.57
CA ASP A 123 -24.48 3.71 -10.78
C ASP A 123 -23.33 3.66 -11.79
N VAL A 124 -22.10 3.87 -11.32
CA VAL A 124 -20.93 4.02 -12.18
C VAL A 124 -19.71 3.30 -11.62
N ARG A 125 -18.90 2.73 -12.51
CA ARG A 125 -17.54 2.22 -12.25
C ARG A 125 -17.44 1.29 -11.04
N TYR A 126 -17.94 0.08 -11.21
CA TYR A 126 -17.80 -1.05 -10.28
C TYR A 126 -17.31 -2.29 -11.07
N PRO A 127 -16.87 -3.39 -10.41
CA PRO A 127 -16.32 -4.53 -11.13
C PRO A 127 -17.32 -5.13 -12.14
N SER A 128 -16.89 -5.36 -13.36
CA SER A 128 -17.70 -6.12 -14.32
C SER A 128 -17.47 -7.61 -14.14
N GLY A 129 -18.49 -8.43 -14.44
CA GLY A 129 -18.37 -9.88 -14.41
C GLY A 129 -19.58 -10.58 -13.78
N THR A 130 -19.36 -11.84 -13.42
CA THR A 130 -20.39 -12.68 -12.77
C THR A 130 -20.27 -12.54 -11.26
N TYR A 131 -21.30 -11.98 -10.65
CA TYR A 131 -21.47 -11.81 -9.22
C TYR A 131 -22.14 -13.06 -8.63
N GLU A 132 -21.64 -13.51 -7.48
CA GLU A 132 -22.35 -14.50 -6.68
C GLU A 132 -23.42 -13.79 -5.85
N VAL A 133 -24.63 -14.34 -5.83
CA VAL A 133 -25.75 -13.81 -5.04
C VAL A 133 -26.12 -14.82 -3.98
N THR A 134 -26.13 -14.43 -2.71
CA THR A 134 -26.73 -15.23 -1.63
C THR A 134 -27.78 -14.43 -0.88
N TRP A 135 -28.74 -15.09 -0.25
CA TRP A 135 -29.77 -14.42 0.54
C TRP A 135 -30.36 -15.34 1.60
N SER A 136 -31.04 -14.74 2.57
CA SER A 136 -31.86 -15.40 3.57
C SER A 136 -33.33 -14.98 3.47
N GLY A 137 -34.23 -15.82 4.00
CA GLY A 137 -35.67 -15.54 4.07
C GLY A 137 -36.47 -16.01 2.86
N ARG A 138 -37.78 -15.74 2.89
CA ARG A 138 -38.76 -16.19 1.89
C ARG A 138 -39.38 -15.00 1.17
N GLY A 139 -39.37 -15.06 -0.15
CA GLY A 139 -39.87 -14.01 -1.03
C GLY A 139 -39.20 -14.03 -2.40
N THR A 140 -39.48 -13.00 -3.21
CA THR A 140 -38.91 -12.83 -4.55
C THR A 140 -38.24 -11.47 -4.67
N PHE A 141 -37.07 -11.45 -5.29
CA PHE A 141 -36.33 -10.23 -5.59
C PHE A 141 -35.61 -10.38 -6.92
N ASP A 142 -35.16 -9.28 -7.50
CA ASP A 142 -34.33 -9.29 -8.70
C ASP A 142 -33.12 -8.38 -8.55
N VAL A 143 -31.99 -8.82 -9.12
CA VAL A 143 -30.79 -7.99 -9.30
C VAL A 143 -30.65 -7.73 -10.80
N ASN A 144 -30.82 -6.47 -11.19
CA ASN A 144 -30.81 -6.04 -12.58
C ASN A 144 -31.68 -6.92 -13.51
N GLY A 145 -32.89 -7.28 -13.05
CA GLY A 145 -33.84 -8.13 -13.77
C GLY A 145 -33.60 -9.64 -13.66
N THR A 146 -32.48 -10.09 -13.09
CA THR A 146 -32.26 -11.51 -12.78
C THR A 146 -33.00 -11.87 -11.50
N VAL A 147 -34.00 -12.76 -11.59
CA VAL A 147 -34.91 -13.09 -10.49
C VAL A 147 -34.33 -14.17 -9.57
N PHE A 148 -34.47 -13.96 -8.27
CA PHE A 148 -34.07 -14.87 -7.19
C PHE A 148 -35.25 -15.11 -6.22
N GLY A 149 -35.14 -16.19 -5.44
CA GLY A 149 -36.18 -16.62 -4.51
C GLY A 149 -37.35 -17.33 -5.19
N ALA A 150 -38.43 -17.57 -4.43
CA ALA A 150 -39.62 -18.27 -4.90
C ALA A 150 -40.88 -17.65 -4.29
N ALA A 151 -42.02 -17.80 -4.97
CA ALA A 151 -43.31 -17.30 -4.49
C ALA A 151 -43.65 -17.89 -3.10
N THR A 152 -44.23 -17.06 -2.23
CA THR A 152 -44.57 -17.41 -0.85
C THR A 152 -45.65 -18.49 -0.80
N GLY A 153 -45.30 -19.68 -0.30
CA GLY A 153 -46.19 -20.83 -0.13
C GLY A 153 -45.55 -21.93 0.74
N ASP A 154 -46.34 -22.90 1.18
CA ASP A 154 -45.86 -24.04 1.98
C ASP A 154 -44.84 -24.88 1.18
N GLY A 155 -43.56 -24.80 1.56
CA GLY A 155 -42.46 -25.55 0.93
C GLY A 155 -41.37 -24.72 0.24
N ALA A 156 -41.46 -23.38 0.23
CA ALA A 156 -40.38 -22.53 -0.29
C ALA A 156 -39.12 -22.61 0.61
N ALA A 157 -37.94 -22.78 0.00
CA ALA A 157 -36.66 -22.80 0.71
C ALA A 157 -36.38 -21.45 1.38
N THR A 158 -35.85 -21.49 2.60
CA THR A 158 -35.42 -20.31 3.35
C THR A 158 -34.03 -19.89 2.87
N GLY A 159 -33.95 -18.87 2.03
CA GLY A 159 -32.70 -18.42 1.42
C GLY A 159 -32.25 -19.20 0.19
N GLY A 160 -31.08 -18.84 -0.35
CA GLY A 160 -30.52 -19.50 -1.52
C GLY A 160 -29.23 -18.88 -2.04
N ARG A 161 -28.77 -19.40 -3.19
CA ARG A 161 -27.61 -18.90 -3.93
C ARG A 161 -27.92 -18.90 -5.42
N GLY A 162 -27.37 -17.93 -6.14
CA GLY A 162 -27.37 -17.86 -7.60
C GLY A 162 -26.28 -16.92 -8.10
N THR A 163 -26.38 -16.50 -9.36
CA THR A 163 -25.40 -15.60 -9.98
C THR A 163 -26.08 -14.57 -10.87
N VAL A 164 -25.50 -13.38 -10.98
CA VAL A 164 -25.94 -12.32 -11.92
C VAL A 164 -24.73 -11.75 -12.66
N ALA A 165 -24.88 -11.44 -13.94
CA ALA A 165 -23.85 -10.75 -14.70
C ALA A 165 -24.11 -9.24 -14.67
N LEU A 166 -23.11 -8.45 -14.27
CA LEU A 166 -23.16 -6.99 -14.30
C LEU A 166 -22.03 -6.44 -15.18
N ASP A 167 -22.29 -5.34 -15.88
CA ASP A 167 -21.36 -4.77 -16.87
C ASP A 167 -20.33 -3.80 -16.28
N GLY A 168 -20.50 -3.39 -15.01
CA GLY A 168 -19.60 -2.48 -14.31
C GLY A 168 -19.78 -0.99 -14.66
N THR A 169 -20.68 -0.65 -15.58
CA THR A 169 -20.83 0.69 -16.14
C THR A 169 -22.25 1.23 -16.14
N SER A 170 -23.26 0.36 -16.12
CA SER A 170 -24.67 0.72 -16.05
C SER A 170 -25.17 0.68 -14.61
N ILE A 171 -26.27 1.39 -14.33
CA ILE A 171 -26.93 1.31 -13.03
C ILE A 171 -27.32 -0.13 -12.69
N ALA A 172 -26.91 -0.61 -11.52
CA ALA A 172 -27.28 -1.90 -10.96
C ALA A 172 -28.36 -1.69 -9.89
N LEU A 173 -29.51 -2.32 -10.09
CA LEU A 173 -30.66 -2.21 -9.20
C LEU A 173 -30.91 -3.52 -8.46
N LEU A 174 -31.29 -3.42 -7.19
CA LEU A 174 -31.86 -4.48 -6.39
C LEU A 174 -33.33 -4.17 -6.13
N ASN A 175 -34.24 -5.06 -6.50
CA ASN A 175 -35.67 -4.91 -6.26
C ASN A 175 -36.20 -6.05 -5.40
N ILE A 176 -36.75 -5.77 -4.21
CA ILE A 176 -37.51 -6.76 -3.45
C ILE A 176 -38.99 -6.65 -3.84
N ARG A 177 -39.50 -7.70 -4.49
CA ARG A 177 -40.85 -7.75 -5.08
C ARG A 177 -41.88 -8.38 -4.16
N ALA A 178 -41.45 -9.36 -3.36
CA ALA A 178 -42.27 -9.97 -2.32
C ALA A 178 -41.40 -10.41 -1.16
N THR A 179 -41.92 -10.31 0.07
CA THR A 179 -41.23 -10.73 1.29
C THR A 179 -42.26 -11.28 2.27
N ASP A 180 -42.00 -12.44 2.88
CA ASP A 180 -42.87 -13.04 3.90
C ASP A 180 -42.67 -12.31 5.25
N PRO A 181 -43.69 -11.68 5.83
CA PRO A 181 -43.54 -10.96 7.10
C PRO A 181 -43.07 -11.84 8.28
N SER A 182 -43.27 -13.15 8.21
CA SER A 182 -42.80 -14.11 9.22
C SER A 182 -41.35 -14.56 9.01
N ASP A 183 -40.81 -14.43 7.80
CA ASP A 183 -39.40 -14.71 7.47
C ASP A 183 -38.94 -13.81 6.30
N PRO A 184 -38.73 -12.50 6.54
CA PRO A 184 -38.49 -11.55 5.46
C PRO A 184 -37.19 -11.83 4.71
N VAL A 185 -37.19 -11.56 3.40
CA VAL A 185 -35.97 -11.53 2.57
C VAL A 185 -34.99 -10.51 3.14
N ARG A 186 -33.76 -10.96 3.37
CA ARG A 186 -32.68 -10.19 4.01
C ARG A 186 -31.32 -10.81 3.70
N ASP A 187 -30.27 -10.16 4.18
CA ASP A 187 -28.88 -10.63 4.05
C ASP A 187 -28.54 -10.99 2.60
N ILE A 188 -29.03 -10.16 1.65
CA ILE A 188 -28.72 -10.34 0.23
C ILE A 188 -27.27 -9.88 0.04
N ASP A 189 -26.39 -10.78 -0.37
CA ASP A 189 -24.99 -10.50 -0.69
C ASP A 189 -24.81 -10.60 -2.20
N VAL A 190 -24.47 -9.47 -2.84
CA VAL A 190 -24.15 -9.37 -4.27
C VAL A 190 -22.64 -9.22 -4.40
N ARG A 191 -21.94 -10.35 -4.31
CA ARG A 191 -20.49 -10.43 -4.14
C ARG A 191 -19.73 -10.20 -5.45
N ALA A 192 -18.79 -9.27 -5.41
CA ALA A 192 -17.97 -8.91 -6.54
C ALA A 192 -17.11 -10.08 -7.06
N PRO A 193 -16.88 -10.17 -8.39
CA PRO A 193 -16.07 -11.22 -8.99
C PRO A 193 -14.66 -11.29 -8.39
N GLY A 194 -14.24 -12.47 -7.99
CA GLY A 194 -12.90 -12.72 -7.45
C GLY A 194 -12.72 -12.41 -5.97
N GLU A 195 -13.75 -11.90 -5.27
CA GLU A 195 -13.69 -11.70 -3.82
C GLU A 195 -13.98 -13.01 -3.07
N ALA A 196 -13.19 -13.31 -2.04
CA ALA A 196 -13.33 -14.54 -1.26
C ALA A 196 -14.67 -14.58 -0.50
N PRO A 197 -15.33 -15.74 -0.31
CA PRO A 197 -16.53 -15.85 0.51
C PRO A 197 -16.32 -15.29 1.93
N GLY A 198 -17.25 -14.48 2.42
CA GLY A 198 -17.19 -13.86 3.74
C GLY A 198 -16.24 -12.66 3.87
N ALA A 199 -15.48 -12.28 2.82
CA ALA A 199 -14.75 -11.03 2.81
C ALA A 199 -15.71 -9.84 2.93
N THR A 200 -15.38 -8.87 3.79
CA THR A 200 -16.10 -7.60 3.97
C THR A 200 -15.68 -6.57 2.93
N PHE A 201 -14.38 -6.31 2.83
CA PHE A 201 -13.82 -5.28 1.96
C PHE A 201 -13.22 -5.90 0.71
N ARG A 202 -13.25 -5.16 -0.38
CA ARG A 202 -12.63 -5.59 -1.64
C ARG A 202 -11.12 -5.59 -1.51
N ALA A 203 -10.49 -6.62 -2.08
CA ALA A 203 -9.04 -6.73 -2.08
C ALA A 203 -8.36 -5.51 -2.75
N ALA A 204 -8.97 -4.97 -3.82
CA ALA A 204 -8.46 -3.77 -4.50
C ALA A 204 -8.51 -2.52 -3.60
N TYR A 205 -9.57 -2.36 -2.83
CA TYR A 205 -9.74 -1.25 -1.90
C TYR A 205 -8.73 -1.30 -0.75
N LEU A 206 -8.50 -2.50 -0.17
CA LEU A 206 -7.49 -2.66 0.88
C LEU A 206 -6.07 -2.36 0.37
N ARG A 207 -5.75 -2.77 -0.86
CA ARG A 207 -4.42 -2.54 -1.44
C ARG A 207 -4.05 -1.07 -1.59
N GLN A 208 -4.99 -0.24 -2.05
CA GLN A 208 -4.70 1.19 -2.22
C GLN A 208 -4.56 1.93 -0.89
N LEU A 209 -5.13 1.39 0.20
CA LEU A 209 -4.98 1.96 1.52
C LEU A 209 -3.64 1.67 2.21
N ALA A 210 -2.84 0.73 1.68
CA ALA A 210 -1.61 0.26 2.31
C ALA A 210 -0.60 1.36 2.71
N PRO A 211 -0.45 2.49 1.98
CA PRO A 211 0.50 3.55 2.38
C PRO A 211 0.07 4.36 3.62
N TYR A 212 -1.20 4.29 4.03
CA TYR A 212 -1.77 5.16 5.06
C TYR A 212 -1.75 4.48 6.44
N ARG A 213 -1.13 5.13 7.43
CA ARG A 213 -1.12 4.69 8.83
C ARG A 213 -2.32 5.17 9.63
N VAL A 214 -3.02 6.19 9.15
CA VAL A 214 -4.20 6.76 9.80
C VAL A 214 -5.34 6.85 8.79
N LEU A 215 -6.49 6.29 9.14
CA LEU A 215 -7.70 6.34 8.31
C LEU A 215 -8.74 7.23 9.00
N ARG A 216 -9.10 8.35 8.37
CA ARG A 216 -10.12 9.27 8.90
C ARG A 216 -11.48 9.02 8.25
N PHE A 217 -12.48 8.76 9.09
CA PHE A 217 -13.80 8.26 8.68
C PHE A 217 -14.83 9.37 8.45
N MET A 218 -14.39 10.57 8.08
CA MET A 218 -15.24 11.77 7.97
C MET A 218 -16.52 11.55 7.14
N ASP A 219 -16.37 11.08 5.90
CA ASP A 219 -17.51 10.88 5.02
C ASP A 219 -18.30 9.62 5.37
N TRP A 220 -17.63 8.59 5.94
CA TRP A 220 -18.30 7.41 6.46
C TRP A 220 -19.19 7.73 7.67
N GLN A 221 -18.84 8.74 8.47
CA GLN A 221 -19.63 9.23 9.59
C GLN A 221 -20.60 10.35 9.20
N ARG A 222 -20.66 10.70 7.90
CA ARG A 222 -21.55 11.74 7.33
C ARG A 222 -21.43 13.08 8.08
N THR A 223 -20.20 13.50 8.40
CA THR A 223 -19.97 14.74 9.16
C THR A 223 -20.16 16.00 8.31
N ASN A 224 -20.00 15.92 6.99
CA ASN A 224 -20.18 17.04 6.05
C ASN A 224 -21.63 17.20 5.59
N SER A 225 -22.52 17.67 6.46
CA SER A 225 -23.90 18.02 6.08
C SER A 225 -24.05 19.51 5.74
N THR A 226 -25.01 19.83 4.88
CA THR A 226 -25.37 21.18 4.44
C THR A 226 -26.77 21.58 4.91
N LEU A 227 -27.16 22.83 4.68
CA LEU A 227 -28.53 23.28 4.97
C LEU A 227 -29.60 22.65 4.04
N ALA A 228 -29.19 22.06 2.91
CA ALA A 228 -30.09 21.34 2.01
C ALA A 228 -30.46 19.96 2.56
N ASP A 229 -29.60 19.37 3.41
CA ASP A 229 -29.86 18.10 4.07
C ASP A 229 -30.90 18.27 5.18
N ALA A 230 -31.76 17.27 5.37
CA ALA A 230 -32.70 17.26 6.48
C ALA A 230 -31.96 17.23 7.83
N PRO A 231 -32.47 17.89 8.88
CA PRO A 231 -31.91 17.77 10.22
C PRO A 231 -31.83 16.31 10.67
N ARG A 232 -30.72 15.93 11.30
CA ARG A 232 -30.47 14.57 11.76
C ARG A 232 -30.37 14.53 13.28
N THR A 233 -30.54 13.34 13.83
CA THR A 233 -30.30 13.07 15.25
C THR A 233 -29.51 11.78 15.35
N PHE A 234 -28.36 11.82 16.01
CA PHE A 234 -27.55 10.63 16.25
C PHE A 234 -27.70 10.17 17.69
N THR A 235 -28.28 8.98 17.86
CA THR A 235 -28.47 8.28 19.14
C THR A 235 -27.92 6.87 19.01
N CYS A 236 -27.54 6.21 20.12
CA CYS A 236 -27.10 4.80 20.04
C CYS A 236 -28.20 3.88 19.43
N GLY A 237 -29.48 4.23 19.62
CA GLY A 237 -30.61 3.44 19.15
C GLY A 237 -30.85 3.47 17.64
N ASN A 238 -30.43 4.52 16.93
CA ASN A 238 -30.68 4.70 15.49
C ASN A 238 -29.42 4.67 14.60
N ARG A 239 -28.26 4.29 15.16
CA ARG A 239 -27.03 4.07 14.37
C ARG A 239 -27.18 2.95 13.34
N THR A 240 -26.35 2.96 12.30
CA THR A 240 -26.17 1.83 11.39
C THR A 240 -25.53 0.65 12.12
N LEU A 241 -25.97 -0.57 11.80
CA LEU A 241 -25.44 -1.83 12.34
C LEU A 241 -24.54 -2.50 11.28
N PRO A 242 -23.61 -3.39 11.68
CA PRO A 242 -22.70 -4.03 10.72
C PRO A 242 -23.40 -4.89 9.67
N GLY A 243 -24.55 -5.49 10.02
CA GLY A 243 -25.42 -6.24 9.11
C GLY A 243 -26.61 -5.43 8.57
N SER A 244 -26.56 -4.10 8.71
CA SER A 244 -27.56 -3.26 8.03
C SER A 244 -27.45 -3.43 6.52
N GLN A 245 -28.57 -3.36 5.83
CA GLN A 245 -28.65 -3.51 4.37
C GLN A 245 -27.64 -2.67 3.60
N SER A 246 -27.30 -1.48 4.11
CA SER A 246 -26.27 -0.61 3.56
C SER A 246 -25.45 0.02 4.69
N GLN A 247 -24.18 0.27 4.40
CA GLN A 247 -23.27 1.10 5.18
C GLN A 247 -23.21 2.55 4.64
N GLY A 248 -23.86 2.82 3.51
CA GLY A 248 -23.97 4.15 2.88
C GLY A 248 -25.19 4.97 3.32
N THR A 249 -25.82 4.65 4.44
CA THR A 249 -27.06 5.33 4.88
C THR A 249 -26.82 6.78 5.31
N THR A 250 -27.92 7.52 5.53
CA THR A 250 -27.90 8.88 6.11
C THR A 250 -27.34 8.95 7.53
N ALA A 251 -27.32 7.82 8.26
CA ALA A 251 -26.71 7.69 9.58
C ALA A 251 -25.20 7.36 9.53
N GLY A 252 -24.63 7.18 8.33
CA GLY A 252 -23.25 6.78 8.11
C GLY A 252 -23.01 5.29 8.29
N ALA A 253 -21.79 4.83 7.98
CA ALA A 253 -21.38 3.45 8.17
C ALA A 253 -21.33 3.09 9.65
N SER A 254 -21.47 1.80 9.96
CA SER A 254 -21.38 1.35 11.35
C SER A 254 -19.95 1.47 11.88
N VAL A 255 -19.82 1.83 13.16
CA VAL A 255 -18.52 1.91 13.85
C VAL A 255 -17.80 0.56 13.85
N GLU A 256 -18.55 -0.55 13.84
CA GLU A 256 -17.98 -1.89 13.72
C GLU A 256 -17.24 -2.07 12.40
N ARG A 257 -17.78 -1.64 11.26
CA ARG A 257 -17.08 -1.72 9.97
C ARG A 257 -15.87 -0.79 9.91
N MET A 258 -15.95 0.38 10.52
CA MET A 258 -14.80 1.29 10.62
C MET A 258 -13.66 0.66 11.42
N VAL A 259 -13.98 0.04 12.57
CA VAL A 259 -13.00 -0.68 13.40
C VAL A 259 -12.48 -1.92 12.69
N GLU A 260 -13.33 -2.65 11.96
CA GLU A 260 -12.92 -3.78 11.14
C GLU A 260 -11.88 -3.36 10.10
N LEU A 261 -12.13 -2.27 9.35
CA LEU A 261 -11.18 -1.75 8.38
C LEU A 261 -9.86 -1.34 9.02
N ALA A 262 -9.91 -0.59 10.13
CA ALA A 262 -8.72 -0.19 10.86
C ALA A 262 -7.89 -1.39 11.35
N ASN A 263 -8.56 -2.44 11.84
CA ASN A 263 -7.92 -3.68 12.27
C ASN A 263 -7.28 -4.44 11.10
N VAL A 264 -7.98 -4.57 9.98
CA VAL A 264 -7.48 -5.24 8.76
C VAL A 264 -6.26 -4.51 8.19
N MET A 265 -6.31 -3.17 8.17
CA MET A 265 -5.22 -2.35 7.64
C MET A 265 -4.08 -2.12 8.64
N HIS A 266 -4.26 -2.50 9.91
CA HIS A 266 -3.36 -2.12 11.01
C HIS A 266 -3.09 -0.61 11.04
N ALA A 267 -4.12 0.18 10.80
CA ALA A 267 -4.07 1.63 10.73
C ALA A 267 -4.84 2.25 11.90
N ASP A 268 -4.30 3.33 12.48
CA ASP A 268 -4.99 4.07 13.53
C ASP A 268 -6.28 4.70 12.97
N PRO A 269 -7.43 4.48 13.59
CA PRO A 269 -8.66 5.14 13.14
C PRO A 269 -8.74 6.57 13.66
N TRP A 270 -9.21 7.49 12.85
CA TRP A 270 -9.58 8.85 13.23
C TRP A 270 -11.07 9.07 12.99
N PHE A 271 -11.81 9.23 14.09
CA PHE A 271 -13.25 9.43 14.08
C PHE A 271 -13.62 10.91 14.20
N THR A 272 -14.57 11.36 13.40
CA THR A 272 -15.19 12.69 13.46
C THR A 272 -16.60 12.56 14.01
N ILE A 273 -16.83 13.10 15.20
CA ILE A 273 -18.12 13.06 15.88
C ILE A 273 -19.06 14.03 15.16
N PRO A 274 -20.22 13.60 14.61
CA PRO A 274 -21.22 14.51 14.06
C PRO A 274 -21.64 15.56 15.09
N HIS A 275 -21.80 16.83 14.69
CA HIS A 275 -22.08 17.90 15.66
C HIS A 275 -23.45 17.73 16.32
N GLU A 276 -24.38 17.07 15.62
CA GLU A 276 -25.74 16.74 16.08
C GLU A 276 -25.79 15.53 17.03
N ALA A 277 -24.65 14.87 17.31
CA ALA A 277 -24.62 13.69 18.16
C ALA A 277 -24.90 14.00 19.63
N ASP A 278 -25.76 13.19 20.25
CA ASP A 278 -26.00 13.25 21.68
C ASP A 278 -24.89 12.53 22.48
N PRO A 279 -24.75 12.81 23.79
CA PRO A 279 -23.75 12.13 24.62
C PRO A 279 -23.90 10.61 24.65
N GLY A 280 -25.11 10.07 24.49
CA GLY A 280 -25.38 8.63 24.48
C GLY A 280 -24.85 7.93 23.22
N TRP A 281 -24.92 8.59 22.06
CA TRP A 281 -24.28 8.14 20.83
C TRP A 281 -22.76 8.15 20.97
N ILE A 282 -22.19 9.23 21.50
CA ILE A 282 -20.73 9.36 21.69
C ILE A 282 -20.22 8.25 22.61
N ALA A 283 -20.89 8.00 23.75
CA ALA A 283 -20.54 6.93 24.67
C ALA A 283 -20.64 5.54 24.02
N CYS A 284 -21.72 5.29 23.29
CA CYS A 284 -21.96 4.03 22.59
C CYS A 284 -20.89 3.75 21.52
N HIS A 285 -20.56 4.76 20.70
CA HIS A 285 -19.50 4.69 19.71
C HIS A 285 -18.14 4.41 20.36
N ALA A 286 -17.75 5.21 21.36
CA ALA A 286 -16.48 5.08 22.06
C ALA A 286 -16.32 3.69 22.73
N ARG A 287 -17.39 3.16 23.33
CA ARG A 287 -17.39 1.83 23.96
C ARG A 287 -17.14 0.71 22.96
N ILE A 288 -17.78 0.76 21.78
CA ILE A 288 -17.59 -0.25 20.73
C ILE A 288 -16.14 -0.23 20.23
N VAL A 289 -15.59 0.97 19.98
CA VAL A 289 -14.18 1.13 19.57
C VAL A 289 -13.23 0.60 20.65
N ALA A 290 -13.43 1.01 21.90
CA ALA A 290 -12.56 0.59 23.01
C ALA A 290 -12.54 -0.93 23.18
N ALA A 291 -13.69 -1.60 22.99
CA ALA A 291 -13.83 -3.05 23.10
C ALA A 291 -13.28 -3.83 21.90
N SER A 292 -13.34 -3.27 20.68
CA SER A 292 -13.15 -4.06 19.45
C SER A 292 -11.90 -3.68 18.64
N LEU A 293 -11.31 -2.52 18.89
CA LEU A 293 -10.11 -2.07 18.19
C LEU A 293 -8.89 -2.89 18.62
N ALA A 294 -8.10 -3.37 17.66
CA ALA A 294 -6.96 -4.24 17.92
C ALA A 294 -5.93 -3.62 18.89
N PRO A 295 -5.24 -4.44 19.70
CA PRO A 295 -4.14 -3.95 20.54
C PRO A 295 -3.04 -3.30 19.69
N GLY A 296 -2.48 -2.20 20.19
CA GLY A 296 -1.42 -1.45 19.51
C GLY A 296 -1.91 -0.34 18.58
N LEU A 297 -3.21 -0.29 18.24
CA LEU A 297 -3.80 0.83 17.49
C LEU A 297 -4.28 1.93 18.45
N THR A 298 -4.08 3.18 18.03
CA THR A 298 -4.39 4.39 18.80
C THR A 298 -5.49 5.20 18.10
N PRO A 299 -6.73 5.20 18.62
CA PRO A 299 -7.82 5.94 18.01
C PRO A 299 -7.69 7.45 18.26
N ARG A 300 -8.02 8.25 17.25
CA ARG A 300 -8.17 9.70 17.30
C ARG A 300 -9.65 10.08 17.28
N TYR A 301 -10.02 11.08 18.07
CA TYR A 301 -11.37 11.66 18.07
C TYR A 301 -11.31 13.17 17.86
N GLU A 302 -12.17 13.63 16.96
CA GLU A 302 -12.36 15.03 16.60
C GLU A 302 -13.85 15.38 16.70
N PHE A 303 -14.17 16.57 17.22
CA PHE A 303 -15.54 17.07 17.21
C PHE A 303 -15.85 17.81 15.90
N ALA A 304 -16.81 17.27 15.15
CA ALA A 304 -17.28 17.77 13.85
C ALA A 304 -16.17 17.87 12.78
N ASN A 305 -16.48 18.53 11.66
CA ASN A 305 -15.53 18.85 10.59
C ASN A 305 -15.74 20.31 10.15
N GLU A 306 -14.65 21.03 9.85
CA GLU A 306 -14.64 22.40 9.30
C GLU A 306 -15.75 23.33 9.83
N THR A 307 -15.97 23.39 11.15
CA THR A 307 -17.05 24.19 11.76
C THR A 307 -16.92 25.71 11.54
N TRP A 308 -15.85 26.16 10.91
CA TRP A 308 -15.60 27.53 10.47
C TRP A 308 -16.11 27.81 9.04
N ASN A 309 -16.48 26.78 8.29
CA ASN A 309 -16.89 26.86 6.89
C ASN A 309 -18.43 26.99 6.77
N PRO A 310 -18.96 28.10 6.22
CA PRO A 310 -20.40 28.38 6.18
C PRO A 310 -21.19 27.50 5.18
N VAL A 311 -20.52 26.70 4.36
CA VAL A 311 -21.18 25.69 3.51
C VAL A 311 -21.83 24.60 4.38
N PHE A 312 -21.22 24.28 5.52
CA PHE A 312 -21.68 23.20 6.39
C PHE A 312 -22.71 23.66 7.40
N ARG A 313 -23.70 22.80 7.65
CA ARG A 313 -24.75 23.00 8.66
C ARG A 313 -24.17 23.23 10.05
N ALA A 314 -23.07 22.55 10.40
CA ALA A 314 -22.41 22.69 11.70
C ALA A 314 -22.03 24.14 12.04
N PHE A 315 -21.59 24.93 11.05
CA PHE A 315 -21.32 26.37 11.23
C PHE A 315 -22.57 27.12 11.70
N HIS A 316 -23.71 26.88 11.05
CA HIS A 316 -24.97 27.57 11.34
C HIS A 316 -25.55 27.17 12.70
N ASP A 317 -25.61 25.87 12.97
CA ASP A 317 -26.20 25.34 14.20
C ASP A 317 -25.38 25.79 15.43
N LEU A 318 -24.05 25.67 15.37
CA LEU A 318 -23.17 26.06 16.48
C LEU A 318 -23.11 27.58 16.67
N THR A 319 -23.27 28.37 15.61
CA THR A 319 -23.41 29.83 15.74
C THR A 319 -24.71 30.17 16.47
N ALA A 320 -25.83 29.52 16.11
CA ALA A 320 -27.10 29.72 16.79
C ALA A 320 -27.04 29.32 18.27
N GLU A 321 -26.37 28.22 18.60
CA GLU A 321 -26.11 27.80 19.99
C GLU A 321 -25.25 28.82 20.76
N ALA A 322 -24.24 29.41 20.10
CA ALA A 322 -23.40 30.43 20.70
C ALA A 322 -24.18 31.72 21.01
N VAL A 323 -24.96 32.20 20.03
CA VAL A 323 -25.82 33.38 20.16
C VAL A 323 -26.85 33.17 21.27
N SER A 324 -27.53 32.03 21.31
CA SER A 324 -28.51 31.72 22.35
C SER A 324 -27.90 31.69 23.76
N ALA A 325 -26.62 31.37 23.87
CA ALA A 325 -25.90 31.36 25.14
C ALA A 325 -25.16 32.67 25.45
N HIS A 326 -25.29 33.69 24.60
CA HIS A 326 -24.61 34.98 24.76
C HIS A 326 -23.07 34.85 24.82
N LEU A 327 -22.50 33.87 24.11
CA LEU A 327 -21.05 33.71 23.99
C LEU A 327 -20.46 34.78 23.05
N GLY A 328 -19.20 35.15 23.27
CA GLY A 328 -18.47 36.07 22.39
C GLY A 328 -18.76 37.56 22.58
N GLY A 329 -19.61 37.94 23.54
CA GLY A 329 -19.80 39.36 23.92
C GLY A 329 -20.36 40.25 22.81
N GLY A 330 -21.16 39.67 21.89
CA GLY A 330 -21.73 40.37 20.73
C GLY A 330 -20.95 40.18 19.43
N ASP A 331 -19.82 39.47 19.45
CA ASP A 331 -19.15 38.94 18.26
C ASP A 331 -19.57 37.48 18.04
N ASP A 332 -20.48 37.26 17.09
CA ASP A 332 -21.03 35.94 16.78
C ASP A 332 -19.95 34.94 16.32
N TYR A 333 -18.89 35.41 15.65
CA TYR A 333 -17.83 34.52 15.15
C TYR A 333 -16.91 34.07 16.29
N LEU A 334 -16.58 34.98 17.22
CA LEU A 334 -15.91 34.61 18.46
C LEU A 334 -16.79 33.64 19.28
N GLY A 335 -18.09 33.93 19.39
CA GLY A 335 -19.06 33.07 20.05
C GLY A 335 -19.05 31.65 19.47
N LEU A 336 -19.06 31.51 18.16
CA LEU A 336 -18.93 30.23 17.45
C LEU A 336 -17.65 29.49 17.86
N GLN A 337 -16.48 30.15 17.82
CA GLN A 337 -15.22 29.47 18.17
C GLN A 337 -15.19 28.99 19.62
N LEU A 338 -15.72 29.79 20.56
CA LEU A 338 -15.85 29.40 21.96
C LEU A 338 -16.80 28.21 22.12
N ARG A 339 -17.96 28.23 21.45
CA ARG A 339 -18.93 27.13 21.47
C ARG A 339 -18.34 25.83 20.93
N VAL A 340 -17.56 25.89 19.85
CA VAL A 340 -16.85 24.72 19.31
C VAL A 340 -15.88 24.15 20.36
N GLY A 341 -15.11 25.01 21.04
CA GLY A 341 -14.19 24.58 22.10
C GLY A 341 -14.90 23.90 23.28
N GLU A 342 -16.03 24.46 23.74
CA GLU A 342 -16.86 23.85 24.79
C GLU A 342 -17.43 22.49 24.38
N ARG A 343 -17.97 22.37 23.16
CA ARG A 343 -18.54 21.12 22.64
C ARG A 343 -17.47 20.05 22.45
N HIS A 344 -16.27 20.44 21.99
CA HIS A 344 -15.11 19.56 21.91
C HIS A 344 -14.75 19.00 23.29
N ALA A 345 -14.60 19.87 24.30
CA ALA A 345 -14.26 19.45 25.65
C ALA A 345 -15.30 18.47 26.23
N ALA A 346 -16.59 18.75 26.05
CA ALA A 346 -17.67 17.88 26.49
C ALA A 346 -17.64 16.51 25.79
N ALA A 347 -17.44 16.48 24.47
CA ALA A 347 -17.36 15.23 23.71
C ALA A 347 -16.16 14.37 24.14
N MET A 348 -14.97 14.97 24.28
CA MET A 348 -13.76 14.26 24.69
C MET A 348 -13.86 13.72 26.13
N ALA A 349 -14.61 14.39 27.01
CA ALA A 349 -14.87 13.88 28.36
C ALA A 349 -15.71 12.58 28.33
N VAL A 350 -16.74 12.52 27.47
CA VAL A 350 -17.56 11.30 27.29
C VAL A 350 -16.71 10.17 26.72
N VAL A 351 -15.96 10.42 25.63
CA VAL A 351 -15.05 9.43 25.04
C VAL A 351 -14.03 8.94 26.09
N GLY A 352 -13.42 9.86 26.83
CA GLY A 352 -12.42 9.52 27.85
C GLY A 352 -12.96 8.64 28.96
N SER A 353 -14.23 8.80 29.37
CA SER A 353 -14.85 7.94 30.39
C SER A 353 -14.97 6.48 29.94
N GLU A 354 -15.33 6.23 28.68
CA GLU A 354 -15.46 4.89 28.12
C GLU A 354 -14.10 4.23 27.90
N PHE A 355 -13.12 4.98 27.39
CA PHE A 355 -11.75 4.50 27.17
C PHE A 355 -11.01 4.22 28.48
N ALA A 356 -11.18 5.08 29.50
CA ALA A 356 -10.63 4.84 30.83
C ALA A 356 -11.21 3.57 31.47
N SER A 357 -12.52 3.34 31.31
CA SER A 357 -13.19 2.12 31.78
C SER A 357 -12.66 0.85 31.10
N ALA A 358 -12.19 0.95 29.86
CA ALA A 358 -11.55 -0.13 29.12
C ALA A 358 -10.03 -0.24 29.34
N GLY A 359 -9.42 0.66 30.13
CA GLY A 359 -7.98 0.68 30.35
C GLY A 359 -7.16 1.07 29.11
N ARG A 360 -7.72 1.87 28.20
CA ARG A 360 -7.09 2.28 26.93
C ARG A 360 -6.94 3.79 26.81
N GLY A 361 -5.91 4.21 26.09
CA GLY A 361 -5.73 5.61 25.68
C GLY A 361 -6.37 5.90 24.32
N PHE A 362 -6.56 7.19 24.04
CA PHE A 362 -6.96 7.73 22.74
C PHE A 362 -6.37 9.14 22.59
N VAL A 363 -6.39 9.69 21.38
CA VAL A 363 -5.87 11.03 21.07
C VAL A 363 -7.04 11.99 20.81
N ARG A 364 -6.99 13.16 21.44
CA ARG A 364 -8.01 14.21 21.32
C ARG A 364 -7.55 15.27 20.33
N VAL A 365 -8.29 15.47 19.26
CA VAL A 365 -7.92 16.38 18.17
C VAL A 365 -8.89 17.56 18.08
N LEU A 366 -8.36 18.78 18.10
CA LEU A 366 -9.12 20.00 17.87
C LEU A 366 -8.70 20.63 16.54
N ALA A 367 -9.61 20.65 15.58
CA ALA A 367 -9.35 21.20 14.24
C ALA A 367 -9.52 22.73 14.19
N GLY A 368 -8.89 23.34 13.19
CA GLY A 368 -8.90 24.78 12.91
C GLY A 368 -8.86 25.12 11.42
N GLN A 369 -8.72 26.41 11.13
CA GLN A 369 -8.56 26.92 9.77
C GLN A 369 -7.09 27.23 9.48
N ALA A 370 -6.52 26.65 8.42
CA ALA A 370 -5.09 26.84 8.10
C ALA A 370 -4.72 28.31 7.86
N ALA A 371 -5.56 29.07 7.15
CA ALA A 371 -5.28 30.47 6.85
C ALA A 371 -5.28 31.39 8.08
N ASN A 372 -5.90 30.97 9.19
CA ASN A 372 -6.21 31.82 10.33
C ASN A 372 -5.93 31.11 11.66
N ALA A 373 -4.68 31.18 12.14
CA ALA A 373 -4.28 30.55 13.41
C ALA A 373 -5.06 31.05 14.63
N TRP A 374 -5.57 32.28 14.58
CA TRP A 374 -6.42 32.86 15.62
C TRP A 374 -7.73 32.08 15.84
N VAL A 375 -8.22 31.33 14.84
CA VAL A 375 -9.40 30.46 14.99
C VAL A 375 -9.14 29.38 16.05
N LEU A 376 -8.00 28.69 15.96
CA LEU A 376 -7.60 27.68 16.96
C LEU A 376 -7.28 28.32 18.31
N GLU A 377 -6.65 29.49 18.31
CA GLU A 377 -6.38 30.23 19.54
C GLU A 377 -7.67 30.55 20.31
N GLN A 378 -8.71 31.01 19.63
CA GLN A 378 -10.02 31.30 20.22
C GLN A 378 -10.71 30.02 20.72
N ARG A 379 -10.70 28.93 19.95
CA ARG A 379 -11.26 27.63 20.38
C ARG A 379 -10.59 27.12 21.66
N LEU A 380 -9.26 27.23 21.74
CA LEU A 380 -8.48 26.78 22.89
C LEU A 380 -8.68 27.67 24.14
N ALA A 381 -9.21 28.89 23.97
CA ALA A 381 -9.54 29.79 25.07
C ALA A 381 -10.87 29.43 25.77
N ALA A 382 -11.70 28.59 25.15
CA ALA A 382 -12.91 28.07 25.78
C ALA A 382 -12.57 27.22 27.00
N GLU A 383 -13.49 27.19 27.98
CA GLU A 383 -13.29 26.45 29.22
C GLU A 383 -13.05 24.96 28.94
N GLY A 384 -11.99 24.39 29.52
CA GLY A 384 -11.63 22.98 29.37
C GLY A 384 -11.06 22.56 28.01
N ALA A 385 -11.18 23.37 26.96
CA ALA A 385 -10.81 23.00 25.59
C ALA A 385 -9.32 22.64 25.46
N LEU A 386 -8.41 23.46 26.03
CA LEU A 386 -6.98 23.17 26.01
C LEU A 386 -6.64 21.85 26.72
N ALA A 387 -7.24 21.59 27.89
CA ALA A 387 -7.01 20.36 28.66
C ALA A 387 -7.57 19.11 27.95
N ALA A 388 -8.62 19.31 27.14
CA ALA A 388 -9.25 18.29 26.31
C ALA A 388 -8.62 18.14 24.92
N THR A 389 -7.44 18.70 24.66
CA THR A 389 -6.78 18.65 23.35
C THR A 389 -5.36 18.11 23.50
N ASP A 390 -4.99 17.11 22.71
CA ASP A 390 -3.62 16.59 22.59
C ASP A 390 -2.95 17.14 21.31
N GLU A 391 -3.71 17.18 20.22
CA GLU A 391 -3.27 17.62 18.90
C GLU A 391 -4.19 18.73 18.39
N ILE A 392 -3.58 19.77 17.79
CA ILE A 392 -4.31 20.73 16.97
C ILE A 392 -4.14 20.34 15.51
N ALA A 393 -5.20 20.49 14.72
CA ALA A 393 -5.20 20.06 13.33
C ALA A 393 -5.60 21.18 12.36
N ILE A 394 -4.98 21.22 11.18
CA ILE A 394 -5.30 22.19 10.11
C ILE A 394 -5.52 21.50 8.76
N ALA A 395 -6.13 22.22 7.80
CA ALA A 395 -6.23 21.81 6.41
C ALA A 395 -5.44 22.75 5.48
N PRO A 396 -4.11 22.56 5.31
CA PRO A 396 -3.26 23.51 4.60
C PRO A 396 -3.30 23.25 3.08
N TYR A 397 -4.43 23.51 2.44
CA TYR A 397 -4.62 23.25 1.01
C TYR A 397 -3.68 24.07 0.10
N LEU A 398 -3.20 23.42 -0.95
CA LEU A 398 -2.45 24.02 -2.05
C LEU A 398 -3.42 24.50 -3.14
N GLY A 399 -3.71 25.80 -3.17
CA GLY A 399 -4.63 26.44 -4.11
C GLY A 399 -3.95 27.42 -5.08
N ILE A 400 -4.76 28.21 -5.79
CA ILE A 400 -4.27 29.32 -6.62
C ILE A 400 -4.19 30.58 -5.75
N PRO A 401 -3.04 31.29 -5.69
CA PRO A 401 -2.85 32.39 -4.75
C PRO A 401 -3.84 33.53 -5.00
N GLY A 402 -4.42 34.07 -3.93
CA GLY A 402 -5.31 35.25 -3.99
C GLY A 402 -6.59 35.08 -4.81
N VAL A 403 -6.97 33.87 -5.20
CA VAL A 403 -8.19 33.59 -5.98
C VAL A 403 -9.18 32.83 -5.11
N SER A 404 -10.36 33.41 -4.93
CA SER A 404 -11.49 32.66 -4.36
C SER A 404 -11.98 31.64 -5.39
N PRO A 405 -12.30 30.39 -4.99
CA PRO A 405 -12.94 29.41 -5.88
C PRO A 405 -14.29 29.89 -6.42
N PHE A 406 -14.86 30.96 -5.85
CA PHE A 406 -16.12 31.56 -6.27
C PHE A 406 -15.96 32.87 -7.05
N ASP A 407 -14.75 33.24 -7.47
CA ASP A 407 -14.51 34.39 -8.35
C ASP A 407 -14.66 33.99 -9.84
N PRO A 408 -15.76 34.39 -10.52
CA PRO A 408 -16.00 33.98 -11.90
C PRO A 408 -15.05 34.65 -12.90
N GLU A 409 -14.48 35.80 -12.57
CA GLU A 409 -13.55 36.51 -13.46
C GLU A 409 -12.16 35.87 -13.41
N ALA A 410 -11.69 35.52 -12.21
CA ALA A 410 -10.48 34.73 -12.05
C ALA A 410 -10.60 33.37 -12.75
N ALA A 411 -11.73 32.69 -12.63
CA ALA A 411 -12.02 31.42 -13.31
C ALA A 411 -11.89 31.54 -14.84
N ARG A 412 -12.36 32.63 -15.46
CA ARG A 412 -12.20 32.88 -16.92
C ARG A 412 -10.76 33.14 -17.33
N ILE A 413 -9.97 33.75 -16.48
CA ILE A 413 -8.55 34.01 -16.75
C ILE A 413 -7.77 32.69 -16.66
N ILE A 414 -7.95 31.95 -15.57
CA ILE A 414 -7.26 30.68 -15.30
C ILE A 414 -7.61 29.63 -16.36
N ALA A 415 -8.84 29.59 -16.85
CA ALA A 415 -9.26 28.65 -17.90
C ALA A 415 -8.47 28.78 -19.21
N ARG A 416 -7.71 29.87 -19.40
CA ARG A 416 -6.85 30.11 -20.57
C ARG A 416 -5.37 29.82 -20.31
N TRP A 417 -5.01 29.45 -19.08
CA TRP A 417 -3.64 29.10 -18.72
C TRP A 417 -3.22 27.76 -19.30
N SER A 418 -1.93 27.64 -19.55
CA SER A 418 -1.25 26.36 -19.74
C SER A 418 -1.06 25.63 -18.41
N GLU A 419 -0.83 24.32 -18.46
CA GLU A 419 -0.47 23.53 -17.27
C GLU A 419 0.78 24.09 -16.56
N ALA A 420 1.76 24.57 -17.31
CA ALA A 420 2.98 25.16 -16.76
C ALA A 420 2.70 26.44 -15.95
N GLU A 421 1.80 27.29 -16.43
CA GLU A 421 1.37 28.50 -15.71
C GLU A 421 0.61 28.14 -14.43
N LEU A 422 -0.25 27.12 -14.48
CA LEU A 422 -0.96 26.61 -13.32
C LEU A 422 0.00 26.07 -12.26
N PHE A 423 0.96 25.20 -12.63
CA PHE A 423 1.94 24.68 -11.67
C PHE A 423 2.85 25.77 -11.10
N ALA A 424 3.21 26.78 -11.90
CA ALA A 424 3.92 27.95 -11.40
C ALA A 424 3.09 28.75 -10.39
N ALA A 425 1.76 28.83 -10.57
CA ALA A 425 0.87 29.46 -9.59
C ALA A 425 0.77 28.65 -8.30
N LEU A 426 0.66 27.31 -8.37
CA LEU A 426 0.67 26.44 -7.20
C LEU A 426 1.98 26.58 -6.40
N ALA A 427 3.13 26.58 -7.08
CA ALA A 427 4.42 26.79 -6.41
C ALA A 427 4.50 28.15 -5.70
N ARG A 428 3.91 29.21 -6.27
CA ARG A 428 3.80 30.50 -5.60
C ARG A 428 2.90 30.43 -4.36
N ALA A 429 1.73 29.78 -4.45
CA ALA A 429 0.80 29.64 -3.33
C ALA A 429 1.47 28.95 -2.15
N GLN A 430 2.22 27.88 -2.44
CA GLN A 430 3.00 27.19 -1.42
C GLN A 430 3.91 28.15 -0.65
N SER A 431 4.76 28.88 -1.37
CA SER A 431 5.78 29.74 -0.77
C SER A 431 5.24 31.04 -0.14
N GLN A 432 4.12 31.57 -0.65
CA GLN A 432 3.59 32.89 -0.25
C GLN A 432 2.51 32.79 0.82
N GLU A 433 1.78 31.68 0.87
CA GLU A 433 0.60 31.52 1.74
C GLU A 433 0.77 30.30 2.65
N VAL A 434 0.84 29.10 2.07
CA VAL A 434 0.77 27.81 2.80
C VAL A 434 1.90 27.66 3.82
N ASP A 435 3.13 27.99 3.44
CA ASP A 435 4.29 27.93 4.36
C ASP A 435 4.10 28.87 5.58
N GLY A 436 3.52 30.06 5.36
CA GLY A 436 3.23 31.02 6.41
C GLY A 436 2.12 30.54 7.35
N TRP A 437 1.08 29.92 6.80
CA TRP A 437 0.00 29.30 7.56
C TRP A 437 0.50 28.16 8.45
N ILE A 438 1.33 27.26 7.91
CA ILE A 438 1.93 26.16 8.67
C ILE A 438 2.81 26.73 9.79
N ALA A 439 3.68 27.70 9.49
CA ALA A 439 4.56 28.31 10.48
C ALA A 439 3.80 28.96 11.65
N ALA A 440 2.70 29.67 11.37
CA ALA A 440 1.85 30.26 12.41
C ALA A 440 1.26 29.20 13.34
N HIS A 441 0.84 28.05 12.79
CA HIS A 441 0.28 26.95 13.57
C HIS A 441 1.34 26.15 14.33
N VAL A 442 2.55 26.01 13.78
CA VAL A 442 3.69 25.44 14.52
C VAL A 442 4.00 26.30 15.74
N ALA A 443 4.02 27.62 15.60
CA ALA A 443 4.22 28.55 16.70
C ALA A 443 3.09 28.45 17.76
N LEU A 444 1.83 28.38 17.32
CA LEU A 444 0.69 28.19 18.22
C LEU A 444 0.76 26.86 18.97
N ALA A 445 1.06 25.76 18.27
CA ALA A 445 1.20 24.43 18.86
C ALA A 445 2.29 24.43 19.94
N ALA A 446 3.47 25.00 19.65
CA ALA A 446 4.55 25.15 20.61
C ALA A 446 4.13 25.99 21.83
N ALA A 447 3.47 27.13 21.61
CA ALA A 447 3.01 28.03 22.68
C ALA A 447 1.97 27.37 23.61
N LYS A 448 1.18 26.42 23.10
CA LYS A 448 0.14 25.71 23.86
C LYS A 448 0.60 24.32 24.34
N GLY A 449 1.83 23.91 24.03
CA GLY A 449 2.36 22.58 24.36
C GLY A 449 1.54 21.46 23.70
N ARG A 450 1.19 21.62 22.43
CA ARG A 450 0.42 20.66 21.62
C ARG A 450 1.20 20.25 20.38
N ARG A 451 0.79 19.16 19.75
CA ARG A 451 1.32 18.75 18.43
C ARG A 451 0.44 19.32 17.32
N LEU A 452 1.06 19.74 16.22
CA LEU A 452 0.35 20.11 15.00
C LEU A 452 0.26 18.89 14.10
N VAL A 453 -0.92 18.59 13.59
CA VAL A 453 -1.16 17.60 12.52
C VAL A 453 -1.97 18.26 11.41
N SER A 454 -2.10 17.62 10.24
CA SER A 454 -3.16 18.00 9.30
C SER A 454 -4.35 17.06 9.46
N TYR A 455 -5.58 17.56 9.32
CA TYR A 455 -6.77 16.69 9.18
C TYR A 455 -7.14 16.46 7.73
N GLU A 456 -6.75 17.39 6.86
CA GLU A 456 -6.88 17.36 5.40
C GLU A 456 -5.68 18.09 4.77
N GLY A 457 -5.37 17.81 3.52
CA GLY A 457 -4.25 18.45 2.84
C GLY A 457 -4.08 17.92 1.42
N GLY A 458 -3.35 18.68 0.61
CA GLY A 458 -3.17 18.42 -0.82
C GLY A 458 -3.66 19.60 -1.66
N GLN A 459 -3.74 19.38 -2.97
CA GLN A 459 -4.23 20.39 -3.91
C GLN A 459 -5.73 20.66 -3.72
N HIS A 460 -6.14 21.91 -3.94
CA HIS A 460 -7.55 22.33 -3.95
C HIS A 460 -7.88 23.08 -5.26
N LEU A 461 -7.81 22.35 -6.37
CA LEU A 461 -8.27 22.79 -7.69
C LEU A 461 -9.71 22.31 -7.88
N ALA A 462 -10.65 23.18 -7.49
CA ALA A 462 -12.07 23.03 -7.75
C ALA A 462 -12.55 24.25 -8.57
N GLY A 463 -13.38 24.00 -9.58
CA GLY A 463 -13.84 25.03 -10.52
C GLY A 463 -15.25 25.56 -10.21
N ASP A 464 -15.66 26.56 -10.99
CA ASP A 464 -17.05 27.04 -11.05
C ASP A 464 -17.90 26.15 -11.97
N SER A 465 -19.15 25.91 -11.55
CA SER A 465 -20.14 24.97 -12.12
C SER A 465 -20.59 25.23 -13.57
N GLY A 466 -19.96 26.16 -14.29
CA GLY A 466 -20.27 26.51 -15.69
C GLY A 466 -19.06 26.72 -16.61
N ASN A 467 -17.86 26.30 -16.22
CA ASN A 467 -16.64 26.48 -17.02
C ASN A 467 -15.94 25.15 -17.35
N ASP A 468 -16.31 24.57 -18.50
CA ASP A 468 -15.77 23.30 -18.99
C ASP A 468 -14.26 23.37 -19.27
N ALA A 469 -13.77 24.52 -19.75
CA ALA A 469 -12.33 24.71 -20.03
C ALA A 469 -11.50 24.69 -18.73
N LEU A 470 -11.99 25.31 -17.66
CA LEU A 470 -11.36 25.26 -16.34
C LEU A 470 -11.36 23.84 -15.77
N THR A 471 -12.51 23.16 -15.87
CA THR A 471 -12.66 21.76 -15.42
C THR A 471 -11.69 20.85 -16.17
N ALA A 472 -11.56 21.02 -17.48
CA ALA A 472 -10.63 20.28 -18.31
C ALA A 472 -9.16 20.54 -17.92
N LEU A 473 -8.79 21.81 -17.70
CA LEU A 473 -7.45 22.19 -17.25
C LEU A 473 -7.10 21.55 -15.90
N PHE A 474 -7.99 21.62 -14.91
CA PHE A 474 -7.75 21.05 -13.58
C PHE A 474 -7.71 19.52 -13.59
N THR A 475 -8.57 18.89 -14.40
CA THR A 475 -8.55 17.44 -14.61
C THR A 475 -7.24 16.99 -15.26
N ALA A 476 -6.80 17.69 -16.30
CA ALA A 476 -5.53 17.41 -16.99
C ALA A 476 -4.35 17.59 -16.03
N ALA A 477 -4.30 18.70 -15.28
CA ALA A 477 -3.25 18.98 -14.32
C ALA A 477 -3.16 17.91 -13.23
N ASN A 478 -4.27 17.41 -12.70
CA ASN A 478 -4.26 16.34 -11.68
C ASN A 478 -3.70 15.01 -12.19
N ARG A 479 -3.73 14.77 -13.51
CA ARG A 479 -3.16 13.58 -14.17
C ARG A 479 -1.74 13.79 -14.68
N ALA A 480 -1.27 15.04 -14.74
CA ALA A 480 0.06 15.40 -15.21
C ALA A 480 1.14 15.13 -14.16
N SER A 481 2.35 14.79 -14.62
CA SER A 481 3.51 14.55 -13.74
C SER A 481 3.89 15.76 -12.89
N GLY A 482 3.60 16.99 -13.35
CA GLY A 482 3.79 18.22 -12.59
C GLY A 482 3.05 18.23 -11.25
N MET A 483 1.91 17.53 -11.13
CA MET A 483 1.19 17.39 -9.87
C MET A 483 1.96 16.56 -8.86
N GLY A 484 2.66 15.51 -9.31
CA GLY A 484 3.54 14.72 -8.45
C GLY A 484 4.69 15.56 -7.88
N VAL A 485 5.30 16.43 -8.70
CA VAL A 485 6.34 17.37 -8.25
C VAL A 485 5.79 18.38 -7.24
N ALA A 486 4.58 18.91 -7.48
CA ALA A 486 3.92 19.82 -6.56
C ALA A 486 3.63 19.16 -5.20
N TYR A 487 3.12 17.92 -5.20
CA TYR A 487 2.88 17.15 -3.99
C TYR A 487 4.17 16.81 -3.24
N ALA A 488 5.20 16.33 -3.93
CA ALA A 488 6.48 16.03 -3.30
C ALA A 488 7.07 17.26 -2.61
N THR A 489 7.07 18.41 -3.28
CA THR A 489 7.53 19.68 -2.71
C THR A 489 6.72 20.09 -1.49
N TYR A 490 5.39 20.02 -1.59
CA TYR A 490 4.49 20.40 -0.50
C TYR A 490 4.65 19.51 0.74
N LEU A 491 4.75 18.19 0.53
CA LEU A 491 4.95 17.20 1.58
C LEU A 491 6.33 17.34 2.24
N ASP A 492 7.37 17.66 1.48
CA ASP A 492 8.70 18.00 2.02
C ASP A 492 8.65 19.26 2.89
N ARG A 493 7.94 20.31 2.45
CA ARG A 493 7.75 21.55 3.25
C ARG A 493 7.00 21.28 4.55
N TRP A 494 5.96 20.45 4.50
CA TRP A 494 5.25 20.00 5.70
C TRP A 494 6.19 19.25 6.65
N ARG A 495 6.99 18.31 6.13
CA ARG A 495 7.97 17.55 6.91
C ARG A 495 8.94 18.46 7.62
N ASP A 496 9.52 19.40 6.90
CA ASP A 496 10.54 20.31 7.41
C ASP A 496 9.97 21.25 8.48
N ALA A 497 8.77 21.78 8.27
CA ALA A 497 8.15 22.74 9.18
C ALA A 497 7.64 22.08 10.48
N THR A 498 7.13 20.85 10.40
CA THR A 498 6.44 20.19 11.52
C THR A 498 7.27 19.12 12.22
N GLY A 499 8.49 18.85 11.73
CA GLY A 499 9.27 17.69 12.18
C GLY A 499 8.56 16.38 11.83
N ASN A 500 8.11 16.27 10.58
CA ASN A 500 7.39 15.11 10.03
C ASN A 500 6.16 14.70 10.86
N SER A 501 5.35 15.67 11.29
CA SER A 501 4.09 15.36 11.97
C SER A 501 3.08 14.70 11.02
N LEU A 502 2.04 14.06 11.57
CA LEU A 502 1.00 13.37 10.79
C LEU A 502 0.40 14.29 9.72
N PHE A 503 0.51 13.85 8.46
CA PHE A 503 -0.13 14.48 7.32
C PHE A 503 -1.32 13.64 6.85
N MET A 504 -2.52 14.19 6.91
CA MET A 504 -3.73 13.59 6.36
C MET A 504 -4.01 14.14 4.96
N HIS A 505 -3.88 13.28 3.94
CA HIS A 505 -4.30 13.58 2.58
C HIS A 505 -5.83 13.67 2.49
N PHE A 506 -6.35 14.59 1.67
CA PHE A 506 -7.78 14.87 1.62
C PHE A 506 -8.65 13.65 1.39
N THR A 507 -8.41 12.81 0.37
CA THR A 507 -9.23 11.59 0.20
C THR A 507 -8.47 10.52 -0.57
N ASP A 508 -8.66 9.26 -0.20
CA ASP A 508 -8.02 8.10 -0.82
C ASP A 508 -8.42 7.95 -2.29
N VAL A 509 -9.73 7.89 -2.54
CA VAL A 509 -10.33 7.67 -3.86
C VAL A 509 -11.41 8.70 -4.12
N GLY A 510 -11.33 9.37 -5.27
CA GLY A 510 -12.33 10.35 -5.70
C GLY A 510 -12.07 10.78 -7.14
N PRO A 511 -13.04 10.59 -8.07
CA PRO A 511 -12.85 10.93 -9.47
C PRO A 511 -12.69 12.44 -9.68
N ALA A 512 -11.91 12.81 -10.70
CA ALA A 512 -11.82 14.19 -11.14
C ALA A 512 -13.15 14.66 -11.73
N SER A 513 -13.67 15.78 -11.24
CA SER A 513 -14.93 16.36 -11.70
C SER A 513 -14.93 17.88 -11.62
N ARG A 514 -15.99 18.50 -12.14
CA ARG A 514 -16.25 19.95 -11.96
C ARG A 514 -16.36 20.36 -10.49
N TRP A 515 -16.72 19.42 -9.62
CA TRP A 515 -16.85 19.65 -8.19
C TRP A 515 -15.51 19.55 -7.46
N GLY A 516 -14.45 19.06 -8.12
CA GLY A 516 -13.10 18.94 -7.59
C GLY A 516 -12.41 17.64 -8.00
N SER A 517 -11.11 17.56 -7.74
CA SER A 517 -10.24 16.45 -8.17
C SER A 517 -9.32 15.97 -7.05
N TRP A 518 -9.86 15.77 -5.84
CA TRP A 518 -9.03 15.58 -4.65
C TRP A 518 -8.46 14.16 -4.45
N GLY A 519 -9.13 13.11 -4.95
CA GLY A 519 -8.72 11.71 -4.73
C GLY A 519 -7.28 11.40 -5.09
N ALA A 520 -6.56 10.68 -4.22
CA ALA A 520 -5.22 10.21 -4.54
C ALA A 520 -5.28 9.29 -5.77
N LEU A 521 -6.32 8.46 -5.84
CA LEU A 521 -6.77 7.74 -7.03
C LEU A 521 -8.20 8.17 -7.42
N GLU A 522 -8.61 7.88 -8.64
CA GLU A 522 -9.98 8.07 -9.13
C GLU A 522 -10.86 6.82 -8.92
N PHE A 523 -10.24 5.64 -8.77
CA PHE A 523 -10.87 4.35 -8.44
C PHE A 523 -9.83 3.39 -7.85
N PRO A 524 -10.22 2.37 -7.04
CA PRO A 524 -9.27 1.54 -6.29
C PRO A 524 -8.27 0.75 -7.16
N GLU A 525 -8.67 0.31 -8.35
CA GLU A 525 -7.84 -0.50 -9.25
C GLU A 525 -6.85 0.34 -10.06
N GLN A 526 -6.87 1.67 -9.95
CA GLN A 526 -6.03 2.54 -10.77
C GLN A 526 -4.53 2.29 -10.55
N GLY A 527 -4.13 1.87 -9.35
CA GLY A 527 -2.78 1.44 -8.99
C GLY A 527 -1.73 2.55 -8.84
N THR A 528 -1.79 3.60 -9.67
CA THR A 528 -0.87 4.76 -9.62
C THR A 528 -1.56 6.05 -10.08
N SER A 529 -1.12 7.16 -9.51
CA SER A 529 -1.33 8.50 -10.02
C SER A 529 -0.14 9.39 -9.58
N PRO A 530 0.08 10.56 -10.20
CA PRO A 530 1.13 11.48 -9.75
C PRO A 530 1.01 11.86 -8.27
N LYS A 531 -0.23 12.01 -7.76
CA LYS A 531 -0.48 12.32 -6.34
C LYS A 531 -0.21 11.12 -5.45
N TYR A 532 -0.74 9.96 -5.83
CA TYR A 532 -0.61 8.73 -5.06
C TYR A 532 0.85 8.28 -4.97
N ASP A 533 1.62 8.44 -6.04
CA ASP A 533 3.05 8.14 -6.04
C ASP A 533 3.82 9.10 -5.12
N ALA A 534 3.55 10.41 -5.17
CA ALA A 534 4.19 11.36 -4.24
C ALA A 534 3.82 11.11 -2.77
N LEU A 535 2.57 10.69 -2.50
CA LEU A 535 2.11 10.29 -1.17
C LEU A 535 2.83 9.01 -0.70
N LYS A 536 2.97 8.01 -1.57
CA LYS A 536 3.76 6.81 -1.28
C LYS A 536 5.23 7.17 -0.99
N ALA A 537 5.81 8.09 -1.75
CA ALA A 537 7.15 8.61 -1.52
C ALA A 537 7.31 9.15 -0.11
N PHE A 538 6.39 10.03 0.27
CA PHE A 538 6.37 10.69 1.55
C PHE A 538 6.17 9.70 2.71
N ALA A 539 5.35 8.67 2.53
CA ALA A 539 5.19 7.61 3.51
C ALA A 539 6.46 6.75 3.70
N GLY A 540 7.50 6.95 2.89
CA GLY A 540 8.66 6.06 2.83
C GLY A 540 8.33 4.74 2.13
N THR A 541 7.28 4.73 1.30
CA THR A 541 6.81 3.56 0.58
C THR A 541 7.19 3.54 -0.91
N ASP A 542 7.92 4.55 -1.39
CA ASP A 542 8.55 4.51 -2.73
C ASP A 542 9.72 3.53 -2.82
N ASP A 543 10.23 3.05 -1.67
CA ASP A 543 11.12 1.90 -1.60
C ASP A 543 10.37 0.56 -1.58
N VAL A 544 9.02 0.58 -1.52
CA VAL A 544 8.17 -0.61 -1.67
C VAL A 544 7.50 -0.60 -3.05
N GLY A 545 8.20 -1.15 -4.05
CA GLY A 545 7.65 -1.54 -5.34
C GLY A 545 6.61 -2.67 -5.23
N VAL A 546 5.59 -2.51 -4.39
CA VAL A 546 4.43 -3.39 -4.33
C VAL A 546 3.53 -3.08 -5.52
N GLN A 547 3.93 -3.55 -6.69
CA GLN A 547 2.95 -4.07 -7.62
C GLN A 547 2.28 -5.26 -6.91
N PRO A 548 0.95 -5.26 -6.73
CA PRO A 548 0.32 -6.43 -6.16
C PRO A 548 0.57 -7.65 -7.04
N PRO A 549 0.61 -8.82 -6.40
CA PRO A 549 0.71 -10.10 -7.06
C PRO A 549 -0.38 -10.27 -8.13
N ASP A 550 -0.02 -10.86 -9.26
CA ASP A 550 -0.97 -11.34 -10.26
C ASP A 550 -2.01 -12.25 -9.54
N PRO A 551 -3.32 -11.95 -9.58
CA PRO A 551 -4.34 -12.64 -8.78
C PRO A 551 -4.46 -14.14 -9.09
N GLY A 552 -3.85 -14.64 -10.17
CA GLY A 552 -3.85 -16.05 -10.52
C GLY A 552 -2.74 -16.89 -9.88
N GLY A 553 -1.69 -16.27 -9.32
CA GLY A 553 -0.45 -16.97 -8.96
C GLY A 553 0.18 -17.69 -10.17
N SER A 554 1.41 -18.18 -10.01
CA SER A 554 2.09 -18.92 -11.08
C SER A 554 2.73 -20.21 -10.57
N GLU A 555 2.68 -21.22 -11.42
CA GLU A 555 3.28 -22.52 -11.17
C GLU A 555 4.61 -22.63 -11.91
N TYR A 556 5.58 -23.29 -11.28
CA TYR A 556 6.94 -23.45 -11.79
C TYR A 556 7.04 -24.61 -12.77
N VAL A 557 7.73 -24.40 -13.87
CA VAL A 557 8.13 -25.43 -14.82
C VAL A 557 9.65 -25.51 -14.80
N ALA A 558 10.16 -26.64 -14.31
CA ALA A 558 11.59 -26.92 -14.31
C ALA A 558 12.04 -27.37 -15.69
N ILE A 559 13.19 -26.87 -16.15
CA ILE A 559 13.78 -27.27 -17.44
C ILE A 559 15.22 -27.74 -17.24
N GLU A 560 15.79 -28.33 -18.29
CA GLU A 560 17.24 -28.48 -18.38
C GLU A 560 17.89 -27.09 -18.54
N PRO A 561 18.99 -26.79 -17.81
CA PRO A 561 19.62 -25.48 -17.87
C PRO A 561 19.91 -25.03 -19.30
N ALA A 562 19.31 -23.91 -19.70
CA ALA A 562 19.37 -23.40 -21.06
C ALA A 562 20.06 -22.04 -21.09
N ARG A 563 21.17 -21.93 -21.83
CA ARG A 563 21.82 -20.63 -22.05
C ARG A 563 21.00 -19.78 -23.00
N VAL A 564 20.49 -18.66 -22.50
CA VAL A 564 19.68 -17.72 -23.28
C VAL A 564 20.43 -16.45 -23.66
N VAL A 565 21.42 -16.06 -22.86
CA VAL A 565 22.30 -14.92 -23.17
C VAL A 565 23.75 -15.31 -22.95
N ASP A 566 24.61 -14.95 -23.90
CA ASP A 566 26.07 -14.92 -23.75
C ASP A 566 26.61 -13.74 -24.57
N THR A 567 26.97 -12.66 -23.90
CA THR A 567 27.41 -11.43 -24.59
C THR A 567 28.73 -11.60 -25.35
N ARG A 568 29.46 -12.70 -25.11
CA ARG A 568 30.72 -13.04 -25.78
C ARG A 568 30.50 -13.75 -27.12
N ALA A 569 29.30 -14.26 -27.37
CA ALA A 569 29.00 -15.02 -28.58
C ALA A 569 28.94 -14.10 -29.81
N SER A 570 29.54 -14.55 -30.92
CA SER A 570 29.54 -13.85 -32.20
C SER A 570 28.17 -13.82 -32.89
N ALA A 571 27.26 -14.73 -32.52
CA ALA A 571 25.85 -14.72 -32.89
C ALA A 571 25.01 -14.31 -31.67
N GLY A 572 24.21 -13.25 -31.80
CA GLY A 572 23.22 -12.82 -30.79
C GLY A 572 23.76 -12.15 -29.50
N GLY A 573 25.08 -12.10 -29.30
CA GLY A 573 25.66 -11.54 -28.06
C GLY A 573 25.64 -10.02 -27.96
N ASP A 574 25.48 -9.27 -29.05
CA ASP A 574 25.68 -7.80 -29.22
C ASP A 574 26.79 -7.12 -28.38
N GLY A 575 27.79 -7.88 -27.93
CA GLY A 575 28.90 -7.41 -27.10
C GLY A 575 28.54 -7.17 -25.62
N PRO A 576 29.54 -6.77 -24.81
CA PRO A 576 29.38 -6.60 -23.36
C PRO A 576 28.34 -5.53 -23.02
N VAL A 577 27.76 -5.61 -21.82
CA VAL A 577 26.90 -4.56 -21.27
C VAL A 577 27.79 -3.38 -20.90
N ARG A 578 27.55 -2.21 -21.50
CA ARG A 578 28.34 -0.99 -21.23
C ARG A 578 28.11 -0.49 -19.81
N GLY A 579 29.13 0.11 -19.19
CA GLY A 579 29.01 0.75 -17.88
C GLY A 579 28.43 2.17 -17.92
N GLY A 580 27.96 2.66 -16.77
CA GLY A 580 27.63 4.08 -16.56
C GLY A 580 26.16 4.47 -16.81
N ALA A 581 25.89 5.77 -16.96
CA ALA A 581 24.54 6.36 -16.99
C ALA A 581 23.66 5.98 -18.21
N GLY A 582 24.17 5.13 -19.11
CA GLY A 582 23.42 4.51 -20.22
C GLY A 582 23.56 2.98 -20.27
N GLY A 583 24.04 2.35 -19.19
CA GLY A 583 24.44 0.94 -19.14
C GLY A 583 23.31 -0.09 -19.03
N VAL A 584 22.07 0.26 -19.42
CA VAL A 584 20.93 -0.68 -19.40
C VAL A 584 20.81 -1.35 -20.75
N ARG A 585 20.79 -2.69 -20.76
CA ARG A 585 20.50 -3.50 -21.94
C ARG A 585 19.30 -4.39 -21.67
N THR A 586 18.30 -4.33 -22.54
CA THR A 586 17.17 -5.26 -22.53
C THR A 586 17.57 -6.52 -23.29
N MET A 587 17.41 -7.68 -22.66
CA MET A 587 17.80 -8.98 -23.16
C MET A 587 16.57 -9.87 -23.29
N SER A 588 16.48 -10.61 -24.41
CA SER A 588 15.43 -11.60 -24.65
C SER A 588 15.80 -12.93 -24.00
N LEU A 589 14.80 -13.60 -23.42
CA LEU A 589 14.91 -14.95 -22.88
C LEU A 589 14.23 -16.01 -23.78
N ALA A 590 13.65 -15.58 -24.90
CA ALA A 590 12.88 -16.45 -25.79
C ALA A 590 13.76 -17.34 -26.68
N ILE A 591 14.95 -16.86 -27.06
CA ILE A 591 15.85 -17.51 -28.03
C ILE A 591 17.27 -17.43 -27.47
N GLY A 592 18.02 -18.53 -27.56
CA GLY A 592 19.41 -18.60 -27.15
C GLY A 592 20.39 -18.02 -28.18
N PRO A 593 21.68 -17.87 -27.82
CA PRO A 593 22.69 -17.22 -28.66
C PRO A 593 22.94 -17.93 -30.00
N ASP A 594 22.68 -19.24 -30.07
CA ASP A 594 22.81 -20.07 -31.27
C ASP A 594 21.52 -20.10 -32.13
N GLY A 595 20.50 -19.30 -31.77
CA GLY A 595 19.19 -19.29 -32.42
C GLY A 595 18.26 -20.43 -31.98
N SER A 596 18.68 -21.27 -31.04
CA SER A 596 17.82 -22.31 -30.47
C SER A 596 16.74 -21.72 -29.56
N PRO A 597 15.58 -22.37 -29.37
CA PRO A 597 14.60 -21.93 -28.38
C PRO A 597 15.23 -21.83 -26.99
N GLY A 598 15.06 -20.67 -26.33
CA GLY A 598 15.62 -20.36 -25.01
C GLY A 598 14.89 -21.03 -23.84
N GLY A 599 13.81 -21.75 -24.13
CA GLY A 599 13.04 -22.51 -23.14
C GLY A 599 12.01 -21.70 -22.35
N VAL A 600 11.91 -20.37 -22.55
CA VAL A 600 10.87 -19.53 -21.91
C VAL A 600 9.70 -19.30 -22.89
N PRO A 601 8.51 -19.88 -22.63
CA PRO A 601 7.36 -19.72 -23.50
C PRO A 601 6.69 -18.35 -23.37
N GLU A 602 5.84 -18.00 -24.35
CA GLU A 602 4.94 -16.85 -24.22
C GLU A 602 3.98 -17.05 -23.04
N GLY A 603 3.59 -15.95 -22.39
CA GLY A 603 2.74 -15.99 -21.18
C GLY A 603 3.49 -16.29 -19.89
N ALA A 604 4.80 -16.59 -19.93
CA ALA A 604 5.61 -16.72 -18.73
C ALA A 604 5.62 -15.42 -17.92
N THR A 605 5.40 -15.53 -16.61
CA THR A 605 5.30 -14.39 -15.69
C THR A 605 6.62 -14.09 -14.97
N ALA A 606 7.45 -15.11 -14.79
CA ALA A 606 8.75 -15.04 -14.13
C ALA A 606 9.68 -16.16 -14.57
N VAL A 607 10.96 -16.02 -14.24
CA VAL A 607 12.00 -17.02 -14.51
C VAL A 607 12.89 -17.26 -13.30
N VAL A 608 13.44 -18.47 -13.22
CA VAL A 608 14.60 -18.79 -12.38
C VAL A 608 15.81 -18.91 -13.30
N TYR A 609 16.84 -18.09 -13.07
CA TYR A 609 18.05 -18.09 -13.89
C TYR A 609 19.31 -17.93 -13.04
N ASN A 610 20.42 -18.47 -13.53
CA ASN A 610 21.75 -18.20 -13.02
C ASN A 610 22.41 -17.15 -13.92
N VAL A 611 22.79 -16.00 -13.33
CA VAL A 611 23.56 -14.97 -14.04
C VAL A 611 25.03 -15.11 -13.68
N THR A 612 25.90 -15.09 -14.69
CA THR A 612 27.35 -15.19 -14.53
C THR A 612 28.04 -14.00 -15.18
N VAL A 613 28.97 -13.39 -14.44
CA VAL A 613 29.94 -12.42 -14.96
C VAL A 613 31.28 -13.15 -15.13
N PRO A 614 31.76 -13.39 -16.36
CA PRO A 614 33.02 -14.07 -16.60
C PRO A 614 34.18 -13.07 -16.64
N THR A 615 35.17 -13.25 -15.74
CA THR A 615 36.48 -12.58 -15.76
C THR A 615 36.41 -11.07 -16.09
N PRO A 616 35.69 -10.26 -15.30
CA PRO A 616 35.47 -8.84 -15.59
C PRO A 616 36.77 -8.04 -15.52
N GLY A 617 36.94 -7.04 -16.39
CA GLY A 617 38.15 -6.19 -16.41
C GLY A 617 38.21 -5.14 -15.29
N ALA A 618 37.05 -4.79 -14.71
CA ALA A 618 36.91 -3.80 -13.65
C ALA A 618 35.96 -4.30 -12.56
N GLY A 619 36.01 -3.68 -11.38
CA GLY A 619 35.04 -3.94 -10.32
C GLY A 619 33.72 -3.23 -10.59
N GLY A 620 32.61 -3.85 -10.21
CA GLY A 620 31.29 -3.29 -10.44
C GLY A 620 30.17 -4.20 -9.95
N HIS A 621 28.95 -3.87 -10.38
CA HIS A 621 27.76 -4.63 -10.05
C HIS A 621 26.76 -4.66 -11.20
N LEU A 622 25.94 -5.72 -11.20
CA LEU A 622 24.76 -5.85 -12.03
C LEU A 622 23.51 -5.49 -11.24
N ARG A 623 22.54 -4.86 -11.90
CA ARG A 623 21.15 -4.76 -11.44
C ARG A 623 20.26 -5.34 -12.52
N ILE A 624 19.22 -6.08 -12.15
CA ILE A 624 18.35 -6.75 -13.12
C ILE A 624 16.89 -6.55 -12.71
N GLY A 625 16.03 -6.21 -13.67
CA GLY A 625 14.59 -6.08 -13.48
C GLY A 625 13.79 -6.55 -14.70
N PRO A 626 12.45 -6.50 -14.63
CA PRO A 626 11.59 -6.87 -15.75
C PRO A 626 11.86 -6.00 -16.98
N GLY A 627 11.89 -6.59 -18.16
CA GLY A 627 12.10 -5.86 -19.40
C GLY A 627 10.99 -4.84 -19.66
N GLY A 628 11.38 -3.62 -20.06
CA GLY A 628 10.45 -2.51 -20.30
C GLY A 628 10.05 -1.72 -19.05
N ALA A 629 10.53 -2.10 -17.87
CA ALA A 629 10.39 -1.34 -16.63
C ALA A 629 11.73 -0.69 -16.21
N PRO A 630 11.72 0.34 -15.34
CA PRO A 630 12.94 0.84 -14.71
C PRO A 630 13.69 -0.30 -13.98
N VAL A 631 15.00 -0.38 -14.17
CA VAL A 631 15.82 -1.37 -13.46
C VAL A 631 15.88 -0.99 -11.98
N PRO A 632 15.55 -1.91 -11.05
CA PRO A 632 15.64 -1.65 -9.62
C PRO A 632 17.02 -1.10 -9.21
N PRO A 633 17.13 -0.20 -8.21
CA PRO A 633 18.40 0.40 -7.80
C PRO A 633 19.36 -0.60 -7.12
N THR A 634 18.92 -1.84 -6.91
CA THR A 634 19.53 -2.87 -6.08
C THR A 634 20.49 -3.75 -6.87
N SER A 635 21.69 -4.02 -6.34
CA SER A 635 22.64 -4.89 -7.03
C SER A 635 22.32 -6.36 -6.78
N VAL A 636 22.17 -7.11 -7.88
CA VAL A 636 21.90 -8.55 -7.83
C VAL A 636 23.18 -9.38 -7.89
N LEU A 637 24.27 -8.84 -8.43
CA LEU A 637 25.56 -9.53 -8.50
C LEU A 637 26.67 -8.48 -8.44
N ASN A 638 27.68 -8.72 -7.61
CA ASN A 638 28.76 -7.76 -7.36
C ASN A 638 30.10 -8.46 -7.64
N PHE A 639 30.92 -7.86 -8.49
CA PHE A 639 32.10 -8.48 -9.07
C PHE A 639 33.35 -7.60 -8.94
N ARG A 640 34.52 -8.23 -8.93
CA ARG A 640 35.83 -7.59 -8.85
C ARG A 640 36.67 -7.93 -10.08
N PRO A 641 37.70 -7.13 -10.43
CA PRO A 641 38.55 -7.44 -11.57
C PRO A 641 39.11 -8.87 -11.52
N GLY A 642 38.98 -9.62 -12.61
CA GLY A 642 39.40 -11.02 -12.74
C GLY A 642 38.48 -12.04 -12.08
N GLU A 643 37.44 -11.60 -11.36
CA GLU A 643 36.59 -12.46 -10.55
C GLU A 643 35.40 -13.01 -11.34
N SER A 644 35.49 -14.27 -11.79
CA SER A 644 34.29 -14.95 -12.31
C SER A 644 33.34 -15.28 -11.17
N ILE A 645 32.11 -14.77 -11.23
CA ILE A 645 31.11 -14.95 -10.18
C ILE A 645 29.72 -15.19 -10.78
N ALA A 646 28.90 -15.97 -10.09
CA ALA A 646 27.52 -16.23 -10.46
C ALA A 646 26.57 -15.98 -9.28
N ASN A 647 25.31 -15.68 -9.59
CA ASN A 647 24.20 -15.63 -8.64
C ASN A 647 22.93 -16.16 -9.31
N CYS A 648 22.18 -17.04 -8.65
CA CYS A 648 20.86 -17.44 -9.13
C CYS A 648 19.77 -16.53 -8.58
N LEU A 649 18.77 -16.20 -9.40
CA LEU A 649 17.68 -15.31 -9.05
C LEU A 649 16.36 -15.89 -9.55
N THR A 650 15.29 -15.65 -8.78
CA THR A 650 13.92 -15.73 -9.28
C THR A 650 13.44 -14.30 -9.53
N SER A 651 13.00 -13.99 -10.75
CA SER A 651 12.59 -12.62 -11.09
C SER A 651 11.42 -12.59 -12.05
N LYS A 652 10.57 -11.58 -11.89
CA LYS A 652 9.52 -11.21 -12.85
C LYS A 652 10.15 -10.80 -14.19
N ILE A 653 9.48 -11.12 -15.28
CA ILE A 653 9.91 -10.74 -16.64
C ILE A 653 8.92 -9.78 -17.30
N GLY A 654 9.38 -9.06 -18.32
CA GLY A 654 8.50 -8.27 -19.18
C GLY A 654 7.66 -9.17 -20.08
N ALA A 655 6.49 -8.67 -20.51
CA ALA A 655 5.55 -9.42 -21.36
C ALA A 655 6.17 -9.98 -22.65
N ALA A 656 7.23 -9.34 -23.15
CA ALA A 656 8.00 -9.80 -24.31
C ALA A 656 9.02 -10.91 -24.00
N ARG A 657 8.97 -11.54 -22.81
CA ARG A 657 9.96 -12.50 -22.28
C ARG A 657 11.35 -11.87 -22.15
N THR A 658 11.40 -10.65 -21.63
CA THR A 658 12.63 -9.86 -21.54
C THR A 658 12.97 -9.47 -20.11
N ILE A 659 14.27 -9.24 -19.88
CA ILE A 659 14.79 -8.61 -18.66
C ILE A 659 15.64 -7.40 -19.05
N SER A 660 15.73 -6.41 -18.18
CA SER A 660 16.63 -5.26 -18.34
C SER A 660 17.80 -5.40 -17.36
N VAL A 661 19.01 -5.40 -17.90
CA VAL A 661 20.28 -5.58 -17.17
C VAL A 661 21.05 -4.27 -17.19
N TYR A 662 21.30 -3.71 -16.02
CA TYR A 662 22.21 -2.59 -15.82
C TYR A 662 23.57 -3.11 -15.35
N ALA A 663 24.66 -2.57 -15.92
CA ALA A 663 26.01 -2.78 -15.41
C ALA A 663 26.66 -1.45 -14.99
N SER A 664 27.31 -1.44 -13.82
CA SER A 664 28.04 -0.25 -13.34
C SER A 664 29.39 -0.06 -14.04
N ALA A 665 29.96 -1.13 -14.56
CA ALA A 665 31.20 -1.18 -15.34
C ALA A 665 30.98 -2.07 -16.55
N GLU A 666 31.71 -1.82 -17.64
CA GLU A 666 31.59 -2.65 -18.84
C GLU A 666 31.95 -4.10 -18.53
N VAL A 667 31.05 -5.03 -18.87
CA VAL A 667 31.20 -6.42 -18.49
C VAL A 667 30.41 -7.37 -19.38
N ASP A 668 30.95 -8.57 -19.57
CA ASP A 668 30.20 -9.67 -20.18
C ASP A 668 29.18 -10.26 -19.21
N VAL A 669 28.05 -10.68 -19.74
CA VAL A 669 26.95 -11.28 -18.97
C VAL A 669 26.52 -12.57 -19.67
N ILE A 670 26.40 -13.62 -18.88
CA ILE A 670 25.84 -14.90 -19.30
C ILE A 670 24.59 -15.17 -18.46
N ILE A 671 23.52 -15.61 -19.10
CA ILE A 671 22.26 -15.98 -18.42
C ILE A 671 21.87 -17.37 -18.86
N ASP A 672 21.80 -18.28 -17.87
CA ASP A 672 21.29 -19.63 -18.04
C ASP A 672 19.95 -19.76 -17.29
N VAL A 673 18.86 -20.06 -18.00
CA VAL A 673 17.52 -20.28 -17.42
C VAL A 673 17.44 -21.71 -16.88
N LEU A 674 16.98 -21.84 -15.64
CA LEU A 674 16.81 -23.12 -14.92
C LEU A 674 15.33 -23.56 -14.88
N GLY A 675 14.40 -22.61 -15.08
CA GLY A 675 12.97 -22.83 -15.18
C GLY A 675 12.20 -21.53 -15.30
N TYR A 676 10.89 -21.62 -15.50
CA TYR A 676 10.00 -20.48 -15.68
C TYR A 676 8.67 -20.68 -14.95
N TYR A 677 7.89 -19.61 -14.83
CA TYR A 677 6.60 -19.60 -14.18
C TYR A 677 5.49 -19.29 -15.19
N LEU A 678 4.42 -20.09 -15.18
CA LEU A 678 3.21 -19.88 -15.97
C LEU A 678 2.03 -19.53 -15.04
N PRO A 679 1.06 -18.71 -15.49
CA PRO A 679 -0.17 -18.48 -14.73
C PRO A 679 -0.85 -19.80 -14.36
N ALA A 680 -1.34 -19.96 -13.13
CA ALA A 680 -1.90 -21.24 -12.66
C ALA A 680 -3.14 -21.71 -13.47
N ALA A 681 -3.81 -20.80 -14.17
CA ALA A 681 -4.88 -21.13 -15.11
C ALA A 681 -4.39 -21.95 -16.32
N GLN A 682 -3.09 -21.90 -16.64
CA GLN A 682 -2.46 -22.62 -17.74
C GLN A 682 -1.81 -23.91 -17.23
N ARG A 683 -2.62 -24.97 -17.08
CA ARG A 683 -2.20 -26.28 -16.51
C ARG A 683 -1.23 -27.11 -17.37
N SER A 684 -0.86 -26.64 -18.56
CA SER A 684 0.05 -27.38 -19.44
C SER A 684 0.93 -26.40 -20.23
N PRO A 685 2.25 -26.63 -20.34
CA PRO A 685 3.12 -25.78 -21.15
C PRO A 685 2.66 -25.76 -22.61
N PRO A 686 2.72 -24.62 -23.31
CA PRO A 686 2.50 -24.56 -24.75
C PRO A 686 3.46 -25.49 -25.50
N ALA A 687 3.02 -26.05 -26.63
CA ALA A 687 3.82 -26.99 -27.46
C ALA A 687 5.18 -26.40 -27.93
N GLU A 688 5.33 -25.08 -27.88
CA GLU A 688 6.57 -24.36 -28.22
C GLU A 688 7.71 -24.51 -27.19
N ALA A 689 7.46 -25.15 -26.02
CA ALA A 689 8.46 -25.28 -24.95
C ALA A 689 9.66 -26.21 -25.26
N GLY A 690 9.65 -26.89 -26.42
CA GLY A 690 10.83 -27.28 -27.20
C GLY A 690 11.94 -28.17 -26.62
N ARG A 691 12.01 -28.45 -25.30
CA ARG A 691 13.12 -29.24 -24.71
C ARG A 691 12.71 -30.34 -23.73
N ASP A 692 11.49 -30.34 -23.19
CA ASP A 692 10.98 -31.50 -22.42
C ASP A 692 9.45 -31.63 -22.55
N PRO A 693 8.93 -32.59 -23.34
CA PRO A 693 7.49 -32.85 -23.45
C PRO A 693 6.84 -33.38 -22.16
N ALA A 694 7.63 -33.75 -21.14
CA ALA A 694 7.14 -34.24 -19.85
C ALA A 694 7.10 -33.15 -18.76
N ALA A 695 7.46 -31.91 -19.08
CA ALA A 695 7.47 -30.81 -18.12
C ALA A 695 6.05 -30.49 -17.64
N SER A 696 5.83 -30.60 -16.33
CA SER A 696 4.57 -30.30 -15.64
C SER A 696 4.73 -29.06 -14.77
N THR A 697 3.65 -28.30 -14.60
CA THR A 697 3.62 -27.16 -13.68
C THR A 697 3.60 -27.66 -12.23
N ARG A 698 4.42 -27.05 -11.37
CA ARG A 698 4.65 -27.46 -9.97
C ARG A 698 4.54 -26.28 -9.02
N ARG A 699 4.25 -26.56 -7.75
CA ARG A 699 4.11 -25.60 -6.66
C ARG A 699 5.22 -25.75 -5.64
N PHE A 700 5.56 -24.65 -4.97
CA PHE A 700 6.70 -24.61 -4.05
C PHE A 700 6.27 -25.01 -2.63
N THR A 701 7.05 -25.88 -2.00
CA THR A 701 6.97 -26.14 -0.56
C THR A 701 8.30 -25.79 0.07
N ALA A 702 8.28 -24.82 0.99
CA ALA A 702 9.48 -24.45 1.73
C ALA A 702 9.77 -25.47 2.83
N THR A 703 11.06 -25.67 3.12
CA THR A 703 11.51 -26.47 4.25
C THR A 703 12.46 -25.66 5.12
N ALA A 704 12.60 -26.01 6.39
CA ALA A 704 13.76 -25.55 7.15
C ALA A 704 15.04 -25.98 6.41
N PRO A 705 16.08 -25.13 6.34
CA PRO A 705 17.34 -25.48 5.68
C PRO A 705 17.93 -26.75 6.29
N ARG A 706 18.07 -27.80 5.49
CA ARG A 706 18.56 -29.11 5.93
C ARG A 706 19.59 -29.68 4.97
N ARG A 707 20.68 -30.23 5.51
CA ARG A 707 21.78 -30.77 4.70
C ARG A 707 21.41 -32.11 4.09
N ALA A 708 21.32 -32.16 2.76
CA ALA A 708 21.18 -33.40 2.00
C ALA A 708 22.53 -34.08 1.74
N TYR A 709 23.60 -33.29 1.58
CA TYR A 709 24.91 -33.82 1.20
C TYR A 709 26.08 -33.01 1.77
N ASP A 710 27.12 -33.72 2.21
CA ASP A 710 28.44 -33.18 2.56
C ASP A 710 29.52 -34.11 2.01
N ALA A 711 30.32 -33.62 1.08
CA ALA A 711 31.40 -34.40 0.48
C ALA A 711 32.45 -34.91 1.50
N ALA A 712 32.57 -34.28 2.67
CA ALA A 712 33.48 -34.76 3.72
C ALA A 712 32.93 -35.94 4.54
N LEU A 713 31.62 -36.16 4.51
CA LEU A 713 30.94 -37.26 5.21
C LEU A 713 30.53 -38.39 4.27
N ALA A 714 30.51 -38.12 2.96
CA ALA A 714 30.18 -39.10 1.94
C ALA A 714 31.27 -40.19 1.84
N ALA A 715 30.84 -41.44 1.69
CA ALA A 715 31.74 -42.59 1.49
C ALA A 715 32.67 -42.41 0.27
N ASP A 716 32.20 -41.67 -0.73
CA ASP A 716 32.93 -41.42 -1.96
C ASP A 716 33.88 -40.21 -1.90
N GLY A 717 33.95 -39.51 -0.76
CA GLY A 717 34.87 -38.40 -0.48
C GLY A 717 34.68 -37.13 -1.34
N LEU A 718 35.76 -36.33 -1.40
CA LEU A 718 35.84 -35.09 -2.18
C LEU A 718 35.62 -35.37 -3.67
N LEU A 719 34.99 -34.43 -4.39
CA LEU A 719 34.70 -34.59 -5.81
C LEU A 719 35.98 -34.36 -6.66
N PRO A 720 36.54 -35.36 -7.35
CA PRO A 720 37.78 -35.20 -8.12
C PRO A 720 37.64 -34.24 -9.31
N PRO A 721 38.76 -33.69 -9.83
CA PRO A 721 38.76 -32.89 -11.06
C PRO A 721 38.10 -33.64 -12.23
N GLY A 722 37.19 -32.98 -12.94
CA GLY A 722 36.52 -33.53 -14.12
C GLY A 722 35.45 -34.59 -13.83
N ALA A 723 35.23 -34.96 -12.57
CA ALA A 723 34.27 -35.98 -12.18
C ALA A 723 32.87 -35.41 -11.90
N ASP A 724 31.88 -36.29 -12.00
CA ASP A 724 30.49 -36.03 -11.67
C ASP A 724 30.08 -36.77 -10.38
N ARG A 725 29.15 -36.19 -9.63
CA ARG A 725 28.50 -36.80 -8.46
C ARG A 725 26.99 -36.72 -8.59
N LEU A 726 26.32 -37.87 -8.48
CA LEU A 726 24.88 -37.91 -8.25
C LEU A 726 24.59 -37.69 -6.76
N VAL A 727 23.74 -36.71 -6.47
CA VAL A 727 23.36 -36.31 -5.11
C VAL A 727 21.87 -36.55 -4.95
N SER A 728 21.50 -37.43 -4.02
CA SER A 728 20.11 -37.61 -3.63
C SER A 728 19.69 -36.53 -2.64
N VAL A 729 18.49 -35.98 -2.82
CA VAL A 729 17.90 -34.98 -1.91
C VAL A 729 16.70 -35.54 -1.13
N THR A 730 16.45 -36.84 -1.20
CA THR A 730 15.27 -37.46 -0.59
C THR A 730 15.39 -37.67 0.91
N ALA A 731 16.61 -37.67 1.47
CA ALA A 731 16.88 -37.78 2.90
C ALA A 731 17.98 -36.80 3.33
N GLY A 732 17.87 -36.28 4.56
CA GLY A 732 18.89 -35.45 5.19
C GLY A 732 19.96 -36.27 5.90
N LEU A 733 21.15 -35.68 6.07
CA LEU A 733 22.25 -36.28 6.85
C LEU A 733 21.94 -36.38 8.34
N ASP A 734 20.96 -35.62 8.83
CA ASP A 734 20.40 -35.69 10.18
C ASP A 734 19.43 -36.87 10.38
N GLY A 735 19.23 -37.70 9.35
CA GLY A 735 18.26 -38.80 9.36
C GLY A 735 16.82 -38.36 9.04
N SER A 736 16.59 -37.10 8.68
CA SER A 736 15.26 -36.63 8.29
C SER A 736 14.82 -37.24 6.95
N THR A 737 13.63 -37.87 6.94
CA THR A 737 13.07 -38.48 5.73
C THR A 737 11.52 -38.37 5.70
N PRO A 738 10.90 -38.10 4.53
CA PRO A 738 11.57 -37.60 3.32
C PRO A 738 11.95 -36.11 3.48
N LEU A 739 13.15 -35.74 3.05
CA LEU A 739 13.58 -34.34 2.92
C LEU A 739 12.94 -33.67 1.69
N VAL A 740 12.96 -34.38 0.57
CA VAL A 740 12.20 -34.08 -0.65
C VAL A 740 11.36 -35.31 -1.00
N PRO A 741 10.02 -35.18 -1.13
CA PRO A 741 9.15 -36.31 -1.37
C PRO A 741 9.32 -36.89 -2.78
N ALA A 742 9.00 -38.18 -2.92
CA ALA A 742 8.92 -38.83 -4.23
C ALA A 742 7.92 -38.09 -5.14
N GLY A 743 8.27 -37.95 -6.41
CA GLY A 743 7.45 -37.22 -7.39
C GLY A 743 7.70 -35.71 -7.44
N ALA A 744 8.50 -35.11 -6.54
CA ALA A 744 8.94 -33.73 -6.68
C ALA A 744 9.70 -33.52 -8.01
N GLY A 745 9.34 -32.49 -8.76
CA GLY A 745 9.91 -32.18 -10.08
C GLY A 745 11.22 -31.40 -10.02
N ALA A 746 11.43 -30.61 -8.95
CA ALA A 746 12.65 -29.84 -8.74
C ALA A 746 12.94 -29.60 -7.26
N VAL A 747 14.19 -29.26 -6.94
CA VAL A 747 14.64 -28.90 -5.59
C VAL A 747 15.24 -27.49 -5.59
N ALA A 748 14.94 -26.72 -4.54
CA ALA A 748 15.59 -25.45 -4.23
C ALA A 748 16.61 -25.70 -3.11
N TYR A 749 17.86 -25.31 -3.33
CA TYR A 749 18.97 -25.62 -2.42
C TYR A 749 20.05 -24.54 -2.46
N ASN A 750 20.84 -24.49 -1.41
CA ASN A 750 22.09 -23.74 -1.38
C ASN A 750 23.27 -24.69 -1.64
N LEU A 751 24.08 -24.39 -2.66
CA LEU A 751 25.31 -25.09 -2.97
C LEU A 751 26.48 -24.33 -2.36
N THR A 752 27.22 -24.97 -1.46
CA THR A 752 28.41 -24.35 -0.83
C THR A 752 29.67 -25.08 -1.23
N VAL A 753 30.68 -24.34 -1.72
CA VAL A 753 32.04 -24.85 -1.91
C VAL A 753 32.86 -24.48 -0.67
N VAL A 754 33.59 -25.46 -0.13
CA VAL A 754 34.32 -25.30 1.14
C VAL A 754 35.81 -25.50 0.91
N ARG A 755 36.58 -24.42 0.98
CA ARG A 755 38.05 -24.40 0.95
C ARG A 755 38.63 -25.21 -0.23
N PRO A 756 38.36 -24.82 -1.48
CA PRO A 756 38.90 -25.51 -2.65
C PRO A 756 40.42 -25.33 -2.73
N GLY A 757 41.11 -26.24 -3.44
CA GLY A 757 42.57 -26.25 -3.55
C GLY A 757 43.16 -25.34 -4.64
N GLY A 758 42.34 -24.67 -5.45
CA GLY A 758 42.73 -23.80 -6.54
C GLY A 758 41.50 -23.10 -7.12
N VAL A 759 41.61 -22.43 -8.27
CA VAL A 759 40.47 -21.75 -8.92
C VAL A 759 39.56 -22.72 -9.67
N GLY A 760 38.28 -22.37 -9.83
CA GLY A 760 37.37 -23.21 -10.60
C GLY A 760 35.89 -22.91 -10.43
N HIS A 761 35.07 -23.82 -10.94
CA HIS A 761 33.62 -23.76 -10.81
C HIS A 761 33.02 -25.18 -10.71
N LEU A 762 31.82 -25.26 -10.14
CA LEU A 762 30.97 -26.44 -10.26
C LEU A 762 29.83 -26.15 -11.23
N ARG A 763 29.31 -27.21 -11.85
CA ARG A 763 28.05 -27.18 -12.61
C ARG A 763 27.02 -28.05 -11.92
N THR A 764 25.75 -27.67 -12.05
CA THR A 764 24.61 -28.47 -11.59
C THR A 764 23.66 -28.75 -12.75
N MET A 765 23.07 -29.93 -12.74
CA MET A 765 22.15 -30.41 -13.77
C MET A 765 21.27 -31.53 -13.21
N PRO A 766 20.17 -31.88 -13.90
CA PRO A 766 19.38 -33.05 -13.54
C PRO A 766 20.22 -34.34 -13.54
N GLY A 767 19.86 -35.30 -12.68
CA GLY A 767 20.62 -36.54 -12.50
C GLY A 767 20.74 -37.40 -13.77
N ASP A 768 19.80 -37.25 -14.70
CA ASP A 768 19.69 -37.94 -15.98
C ASP A 768 20.31 -37.18 -17.17
N VAL A 769 20.81 -35.96 -16.94
CA VAL A 769 21.40 -35.11 -17.97
C VAL A 769 22.91 -35.26 -18.02
N THR A 770 23.50 -35.27 -19.22
CA THR A 770 24.94 -35.52 -19.43
C THR A 770 25.81 -34.32 -19.09
N ASP A 771 25.46 -33.11 -19.51
CA ASP A 771 26.19 -31.86 -19.19
C ASP A 771 25.24 -30.66 -19.12
N SER A 772 25.70 -29.56 -18.52
CA SER A 772 24.98 -28.30 -18.44
C SER A 772 25.90 -27.15 -18.86
N PRO A 773 25.38 -26.11 -19.56
CA PRO A 773 26.17 -24.93 -19.85
C PRO A 773 26.43 -24.07 -18.61
N SER A 774 25.62 -24.21 -17.55
CA SER A 774 25.62 -23.26 -16.44
C SER A 774 26.74 -23.49 -15.43
N SER A 775 27.52 -22.44 -15.19
CA SER A 775 28.51 -22.37 -14.11
C SER A 775 27.82 -22.02 -12.79
N ALA A 776 27.27 -23.06 -12.17
CA ALA A 776 26.44 -22.99 -10.97
C ALA A 776 27.09 -22.23 -9.79
N ILE A 777 28.39 -22.37 -9.57
CA ILE A 777 29.12 -21.59 -8.55
C ILE A 777 30.59 -21.48 -8.95
N ASN A 778 31.20 -20.30 -8.75
CA ASN A 778 32.54 -19.95 -9.23
C ASN A 778 33.38 -19.37 -8.08
N TRP A 779 34.63 -19.80 -7.93
CA TRP A 779 35.59 -19.29 -6.94
C TRP A 779 36.93 -18.96 -7.59
N THR A 780 37.66 -18.03 -6.98
CA THR A 780 38.82 -17.39 -7.62
C THR A 780 40.12 -17.54 -6.86
N ALA A 781 40.07 -18.11 -5.66
CA ALA A 781 41.24 -18.40 -4.85
C ALA A 781 41.03 -19.72 -4.09
N PRO A 782 42.14 -20.38 -3.68
CA PRO A 782 42.05 -21.48 -2.73
C PRO A 782 41.50 -20.99 -1.37
N ASP A 783 41.05 -21.93 -0.54
CA ASP A 783 40.56 -21.70 0.82
C ASP A 783 39.29 -20.83 0.95
N GLU A 784 38.70 -20.39 -0.16
CA GLU A 784 37.42 -19.67 -0.17
C GLU A 784 36.26 -20.55 0.34
N VAL A 785 35.32 -19.93 1.05
CA VAL A 785 34.00 -20.52 1.35
C VAL A 785 32.97 -19.63 0.69
N ILE A 786 32.27 -20.18 -0.30
CA ILE A 786 31.28 -19.45 -1.11
C ILE A 786 30.03 -20.28 -1.28
N ALA A 787 28.88 -19.61 -1.39
CA ALA A 787 27.62 -20.27 -1.67
C ALA A 787 26.85 -19.56 -2.78
N ASN A 788 26.08 -20.35 -3.53
CA ASN A 788 25.08 -19.87 -4.47
C ASN A 788 23.83 -20.77 -4.33
N ALA A 789 22.66 -20.15 -4.17
CA ALA A 789 21.39 -20.85 -4.19
C ALA A 789 21.02 -21.17 -5.63
N LEU A 790 20.32 -22.28 -5.84
CA LEU A 790 19.98 -22.82 -7.15
C LEU A 790 18.64 -23.56 -7.08
N VAL A 791 17.99 -23.68 -8.23
CA VAL A 791 16.87 -24.61 -8.44
C VAL A 791 17.27 -25.59 -9.55
N THR A 792 17.00 -26.88 -9.38
CA THR A 792 17.37 -27.90 -10.37
C THR A 792 16.28 -28.95 -10.50
N ARG A 793 15.90 -29.28 -11.75
CA ARG A 793 15.03 -30.42 -12.05
C ARG A 793 15.65 -31.71 -11.50
N LEU A 794 14.83 -32.57 -10.91
CA LEU A 794 15.26 -33.86 -10.37
C LEU A 794 15.08 -34.96 -11.41
N ASP A 795 15.94 -35.98 -11.36
CA ASP A 795 15.70 -37.23 -12.07
C ASP A 795 14.59 -38.07 -11.40
N GLY A 796 14.18 -39.18 -12.03
CA GLY A 796 13.15 -40.07 -11.50
C GLY A 796 13.46 -40.73 -10.16
N GLN A 797 14.69 -40.59 -9.63
CA GLN A 797 15.12 -41.08 -8.31
C GLN A 797 15.29 -39.95 -7.29
N GLY A 798 14.88 -38.71 -7.61
CA GLY A 798 15.02 -37.57 -6.72
C GLY A 798 16.47 -37.10 -6.56
N ARG A 799 17.26 -37.15 -7.64
CA ARG A 799 18.67 -36.76 -7.63
C ARG A 799 18.96 -35.61 -8.59
N LEU A 800 19.97 -34.81 -8.21
CA LEU A 800 20.66 -33.86 -9.07
C LEU A 800 22.10 -34.33 -9.28
N LYS A 801 22.78 -33.82 -10.31
CA LYS A 801 24.18 -34.11 -10.59
C LYS A 801 25.03 -32.85 -10.42
N VAL A 802 26.18 -33.00 -9.77
CA VAL A 802 27.19 -31.94 -9.57
C VAL A 802 28.46 -32.34 -10.31
N SER A 803 28.97 -31.48 -11.19
CA SER A 803 30.20 -31.72 -11.96
C SER A 803 31.31 -30.77 -11.55
N ASN A 804 32.52 -31.29 -11.31
CA ASN A 804 33.67 -30.49 -10.97
C ASN A 804 34.46 -30.10 -12.22
N ARG A 805 34.50 -28.79 -12.51
CA ARG A 805 35.24 -28.23 -13.65
C ARG A 805 36.49 -27.45 -13.21
N SER A 806 36.99 -27.75 -12.01
CA SER A 806 38.27 -27.23 -11.50
C SER A 806 39.41 -28.23 -11.68
N GLY A 807 40.65 -27.77 -11.48
CA GLY A 807 41.85 -28.61 -11.47
C GLY A 807 42.12 -29.33 -10.15
N SER A 808 41.28 -29.16 -9.12
CA SER A 808 41.49 -29.72 -7.77
C SER A 808 40.27 -30.50 -7.29
N ALA A 809 40.45 -31.42 -6.33
CA ALA A 809 39.32 -32.06 -5.69
C ALA A 809 38.54 -31.05 -4.82
N VAL A 810 37.22 -31.12 -4.83
CA VAL A 810 36.35 -30.10 -4.21
C VAL A 810 35.49 -30.72 -3.11
N ARG A 811 35.47 -30.09 -1.93
CA ARG A 811 34.42 -30.30 -0.92
C ARG A 811 33.25 -29.39 -1.25
N PHE A 812 32.06 -29.96 -1.36
CA PHE A 812 30.83 -29.20 -1.51
C PHE A 812 29.72 -29.72 -0.61
N LEU A 813 28.76 -28.84 -0.31
CA LEU A 813 27.58 -29.09 0.51
C LEU A 813 26.33 -28.80 -0.32
N VAL A 814 25.26 -29.57 -0.09
CA VAL A 814 23.92 -29.30 -0.62
C VAL A 814 22.96 -29.19 0.55
N ASP A 815 22.48 -27.98 0.80
CA ASP A 815 21.50 -27.67 1.85
C ASP A 815 20.15 -27.35 1.20
N VAL A 816 19.15 -28.21 1.39
CA VAL A 816 17.80 -28.07 0.81
C VAL A 816 17.00 -27.05 1.60
N VAL A 817 16.38 -26.10 0.89
CA VAL A 817 15.54 -25.04 1.46
C VAL A 817 14.08 -25.12 1.01
N GLY A 818 13.79 -25.98 0.03
CA GLY A 818 12.44 -26.28 -0.42
C GLY A 818 12.43 -27.17 -1.66
N TYR A 819 11.25 -27.52 -2.14
CA TYR A 819 11.06 -28.34 -3.33
C TYR A 819 9.81 -27.95 -4.11
N TYR A 820 9.75 -28.35 -5.38
CA TYR A 820 8.61 -28.16 -6.26
C TYR A 820 7.91 -29.48 -6.53
N SER A 821 6.62 -29.56 -6.21
CA SER A 821 5.80 -30.76 -6.38
C SER A 821 4.39 -30.40 -6.87
N ASP A 822 3.48 -31.36 -6.93
CA ASP A 822 2.09 -31.09 -7.34
C ASP A 822 1.30 -30.38 -6.22
N HIS A 823 1.92 -30.20 -5.05
CA HIS A 823 1.39 -29.54 -3.87
C HIS A 823 2.35 -28.42 -3.42
N GLY A 824 1.81 -27.39 -2.77
CA GLY A 824 2.56 -26.23 -2.29
C GLY A 824 1.88 -24.91 -2.66
N GLY A 825 2.59 -23.81 -2.44
CA GLY A 825 2.15 -22.45 -2.79
C GLY A 825 2.45 -22.07 -4.23
N LEU A 826 1.61 -21.20 -4.79
CA LEU A 826 1.81 -20.53 -6.07
C LEU A 826 2.82 -19.41 -5.90
N PHE A 827 3.68 -19.19 -6.89
CA PHE A 827 4.57 -18.05 -6.89
C PHE A 827 3.84 -16.81 -7.40
N HIS A 828 3.98 -15.72 -6.66
CA HIS A 828 3.43 -14.44 -7.02
C HIS A 828 4.57 -13.46 -7.33
N PRO A 829 4.88 -13.25 -8.63
CA PRO A 829 6.02 -12.46 -9.03
C PRO A 829 5.79 -10.96 -8.81
N MET A 830 6.79 -10.29 -8.24
CA MET A 830 6.79 -8.86 -7.97
C MET A 830 7.93 -8.17 -8.71
N ALA A 831 7.85 -6.85 -8.87
CA ALA A 831 9.05 -6.10 -9.22
C ALA A 831 10.04 -6.19 -8.03
N PRO A 832 11.34 -6.47 -8.25
CA PRO A 832 12.29 -6.55 -7.14
C PRO A 832 12.27 -5.26 -6.32
N THR A 833 12.06 -5.43 -5.02
CA THR A 833 11.74 -4.35 -4.08
C THR A 833 12.65 -4.43 -2.86
N ARG A 834 13.16 -3.30 -2.38
CA ARG A 834 14.05 -3.27 -1.23
C ARG A 834 13.26 -3.44 0.06
N ALA A 835 13.49 -4.53 0.77
CA ALA A 835 12.90 -4.75 2.09
C ALA A 835 13.71 -4.05 3.18
N ILE A 836 15.04 -4.14 3.13
CA ILE A 836 15.91 -3.47 4.11
C ILE A 836 17.31 -3.20 3.54
N ASP A 837 17.92 -2.09 3.98
CA ASP A 837 19.33 -1.76 3.78
C ASP A 837 19.90 -1.15 5.06
N THR A 838 20.74 -1.91 5.79
CA THR A 838 21.24 -1.46 7.10
C THR A 838 22.25 -0.32 7.02
N ARG A 839 22.68 0.07 5.81
CA ARG A 839 23.54 1.24 5.60
C ARG A 839 22.77 2.55 5.74
N GLU A 840 21.47 2.49 5.53
CA GLU A 840 20.56 3.63 5.59
C GLU A 840 19.84 3.61 6.95
N ALA A 841 19.55 4.79 7.50
CA ALA A 841 18.79 4.86 8.73
C ALA A 841 17.33 4.52 8.43
N SER A 842 16.83 3.42 9.00
CA SER A 842 15.42 3.00 8.89
C SER A 842 14.75 2.93 10.25
N ALA A 843 13.41 2.96 10.29
CA ALA A 843 12.61 2.85 11.51
C ALA A 843 12.82 1.51 12.27
N GLN A 844 13.37 0.47 11.63
CA GLN A 844 13.57 -0.85 12.26
C GLN A 844 15.00 -1.07 12.78
N ARG A 845 16.01 -0.39 12.24
CA ARG A 845 17.40 -0.47 12.71
C ARG A 845 18.28 0.63 12.11
N ALA A 846 19.18 1.16 12.94
CA ALA A 846 20.32 1.95 12.49
C ALA A 846 21.61 1.12 12.56
N GLY A 847 22.26 0.91 11.42
CA GLY A 847 23.64 0.41 11.35
C GLY A 847 23.82 -1.11 11.23
N PRO A 848 25.09 -1.55 11.12
CA PRO A 848 25.44 -2.92 10.74
C PRO A 848 24.93 -3.97 11.73
N LEU A 849 24.67 -5.16 11.21
CA LEU A 849 24.32 -6.34 11.99
C LEU A 849 25.56 -6.83 12.77
N LEU A 850 25.52 -6.72 14.10
CA LEU A 850 26.63 -7.13 14.97
C LEU A 850 26.88 -8.65 14.94
N PRO A 851 28.08 -9.13 15.31
CA PRO A 851 28.38 -10.56 15.45
C PRO A 851 27.37 -11.29 16.33
N GLY A 852 26.84 -12.43 15.88
CA GLY A 852 25.78 -13.18 16.57
C GLY A 852 24.41 -12.48 16.61
N GLY A 853 24.31 -11.28 16.04
CA GLY A 853 23.08 -10.52 15.98
C GLY A 853 22.08 -11.11 14.99
N ARG A 854 20.80 -10.86 15.27
CA ARG A 854 19.67 -11.18 14.40
C ARG A 854 19.05 -9.89 13.86
N LEU A 855 18.53 -9.95 12.65
CA LEU A 855 17.78 -8.89 11.97
C LEU A 855 16.45 -9.48 11.53
N SER A 856 15.34 -8.95 12.04
CA SER A 856 14.01 -9.33 11.57
C SER A 856 13.63 -8.46 10.37
N VAL A 857 13.11 -9.10 9.33
CA VAL A 857 12.53 -8.48 8.13
C VAL A 857 11.07 -8.94 8.08
N ASP A 858 10.16 -8.09 8.56
CA ASP A 858 8.75 -8.46 8.76
C ASP A 858 7.91 -8.39 7.47
N SER A 859 6.64 -8.78 7.56
CA SER A 859 5.70 -8.81 6.43
C SER A 859 5.47 -7.45 5.78
N ARG A 860 5.64 -6.34 6.51
CA ARG A 860 5.50 -4.98 5.98
C ARG A 860 6.65 -4.62 5.04
N LEU A 861 7.83 -5.17 5.29
CA LEU A 861 9.03 -4.96 4.46
C LEU A 861 9.12 -5.95 3.30
N THR A 862 8.62 -7.17 3.48
CA THR A 862 8.65 -8.18 2.40
C THR A 862 7.53 -8.01 1.38
N ALA A 863 6.48 -7.27 1.73
CA ALA A 863 5.26 -7.11 0.95
C ALA A 863 4.54 -8.44 0.63
N ALA A 864 4.86 -9.51 1.35
CA ALA A 864 4.14 -10.77 1.31
C ALA A 864 2.87 -10.67 2.17
N PRO A 865 1.68 -11.05 1.66
CA PRO A 865 0.45 -11.00 2.44
C PRO A 865 0.48 -11.98 3.63
N PRO A 866 -0.29 -11.73 4.71
CA PRO A 866 -0.51 -12.71 5.76
C PRO A 866 -0.98 -14.05 5.17
N GLY A 867 -0.34 -15.16 5.57
CA GLY A 867 -0.60 -16.49 5.01
C GLY A 867 0.37 -16.93 3.91
N ALA A 868 1.22 -16.04 3.38
CA ALA A 868 2.32 -16.44 2.52
C ALA A 868 3.28 -17.38 3.28
N MET A 869 3.73 -18.46 2.62
CA MET A 869 4.57 -19.49 3.25
C MET A 869 6.07 -19.24 3.08
N ALA A 870 6.46 -18.52 2.03
CA ALA A 870 7.85 -18.26 1.70
C ALA A 870 7.99 -17.00 0.82
N ILE A 871 9.23 -16.51 0.70
CA ILE A 871 9.59 -15.42 -0.22
C ILE A 871 10.76 -15.82 -1.11
N ALA A 872 10.81 -15.24 -2.31
CA ALA A 872 11.99 -15.22 -3.16
C ALA A 872 12.68 -13.86 -3.01
N TYR A 873 13.96 -13.84 -2.64
CA TYR A 873 14.70 -12.62 -2.32
C TYR A 873 16.17 -12.72 -2.66
N ASN A 874 16.83 -11.58 -2.84
CA ASN A 874 18.27 -11.46 -2.95
C ASN A 874 18.83 -10.90 -1.64
N LEU A 875 19.72 -11.65 -0.99
CA LEU A 875 20.39 -11.26 0.25
C LEU A 875 21.81 -10.81 -0.06
N ALA A 876 22.20 -9.60 0.36
CA ALA A 876 23.55 -9.12 0.20
C ALA A 876 24.24 -8.75 1.52
N ALA A 877 25.51 -9.12 1.64
CA ALA A 877 26.43 -8.66 2.66
C ALA A 877 27.36 -7.61 2.06
N VAL A 878 27.43 -6.42 2.67
CA VAL A 878 28.24 -5.29 2.20
C VAL A 878 29.12 -4.74 3.33
N ARG A 879 30.19 -4.02 2.95
CA ARG A 879 31.19 -3.47 3.90
C ARG A 879 31.76 -4.52 4.87
N THR A 880 32.00 -5.73 4.38
CA THR A 880 32.51 -6.84 5.20
C THR A 880 33.91 -6.53 5.75
N ALA A 881 34.13 -6.77 7.05
CA ALA A 881 35.41 -6.49 7.73
C ALA A 881 36.29 -7.74 7.95
N THR A 882 35.70 -8.93 7.91
CA THR A 882 36.38 -10.23 8.03
C THR A 882 35.66 -11.24 7.14
N ALA A 883 36.21 -12.45 6.94
CA ALA A 883 35.47 -13.53 6.31
C ALA A 883 34.27 -13.94 7.17
N GLY A 884 33.19 -14.41 6.57
CA GLY A 884 31.99 -14.73 7.32
C GLY A 884 30.82 -15.26 6.51
N HIS A 885 29.69 -15.43 7.20
CA HIS A 885 28.45 -15.91 6.61
C HIS A 885 27.21 -15.31 7.26
N LEU A 886 26.12 -15.25 6.49
CA LEU A 886 24.77 -15.01 6.98
C LEU A 886 23.97 -16.31 6.96
N ARG A 887 23.01 -16.43 7.87
CA ARG A 887 21.99 -17.50 7.86
C ARG A 887 20.62 -16.88 7.85
N THR A 888 19.67 -17.58 7.25
CA THR A 888 18.28 -17.13 7.12
C THR A 888 17.33 -18.18 7.67
N LEU A 889 16.29 -17.74 8.35
CA LEU A 889 15.31 -18.61 8.99
C LEU A 889 13.96 -17.90 9.14
N PRO A 890 12.83 -18.63 9.19
CA PRO A 890 11.58 -18.07 9.67
C PRO A 890 11.77 -17.45 11.06
N ALA A 891 11.17 -16.28 11.31
CA ALA A 891 11.26 -15.64 12.62
C ALA A 891 10.75 -16.58 13.72
N GLY A 892 11.54 -16.74 14.79
CA GLY A 892 11.25 -17.65 15.91
C GLY A 892 11.63 -19.12 15.68
N ALA A 893 12.17 -19.49 14.51
CA ALA A 893 12.69 -20.84 14.28
C ALA A 893 14.07 -21.05 14.93
N GLU A 894 14.47 -22.33 15.03
CA GLU A 894 15.83 -22.71 15.42
C GLU A 894 16.84 -22.30 14.36
N LEU A 895 18.03 -21.85 14.80
CA LEU A 895 19.07 -21.38 13.90
C LEU A 895 19.65 -22.56 13.09
N PRO A 896 19.57 -22.56 11.74
CA PRO A 896 20.11 -23.66 10.95
C PRO A 896 21.63 -23.68 10.99
N ASP A 897 22.21 -24.86 10.76
CA ASP A 897 23.65 -25.03 10.53
C ASP A 897 24.10 -24.55 9.14
N ALA A 898 23.18 -24.55 8.17
CA ALA A 898 23.42 -24.12 6.81
C ALA A 898 23.60 -22.58 6.74
N SER A 899 24.64 -22.13 6.03
CA SER A 899 24.75 -20.72 5.66
C SER A 899 23.87 -20.42 4.45
N ALA A 900 23.32 -19.20 4.41
CA ALA A 900 22.57 -18.67 3.29
C ALA A 900 23.48 -17.86 2.35
N LEU A 901 24.51 -17.20 2.87
CA LEU A 901 25.47 -16.41 2.10
C LEU A 901 26.84 -16.51 2.77
N ASN A 902 27.91 -16.64 1.99
CA ASN A 902 29.29 -16.63 2.49
C ASN A 902 30.13 -15.59 1.74
N TRP A 903 31.11 -14.99 2.42
CA TRP A 903 32.11 -14.13 1.80
C TRP A 903 33.51 -14.44 2.33
N PRO A 904 34.54 -14.41 1.46
CA PRO A 904 35.85 -14.98 1.79
C PRO A 904 36.77 -14.05 2.61
N GLY A 905 36.44 -12.77 2.78
CA GLY A 905 37.32 -11.85 3.50
C GLY A 905 36.81 -10.41 3.58
N PRO A 906 37.66 -9.46 4.02
CA PRO A 906 37.31 -8.05 4.08
C PRO A 906 37.07 -7.40 2.71
N GLY A 907 36.23 -6.37 2.70
CA GLY A 907 35.89 -5.52 1.55
C GLY A 907 35.02 -6.21 0.50
N TYR A 908 34.61 -7.47 0.72
CA TYR A 908 33.76 -8.20 -0.21
C TYR A 908 32.32 -7.71 -0.10
N THR A 909 31.69 -7.53 -1.25
CA THR A 909 30.24 -7.46 -1.37
C THR A 909 29.78 -8.74 -2.05
N ARG A 910 28.89 -9.49 -1.40
CA ARG A 910 28.35 -10.75 -1.92
C ARG A 910 26.85 -10.73 -1.84
N ALA A 911 26.21 -11.31 -2.85
CA ALA A 911 24.76 -11.46 -2.94
C ALA A 911 24.42 -12.92 -3.23
N ASN A 912 23.28 -13.41 -2.75
CA ASN A 912 22.74 -14.72 -3.06
C ASN A 912 21.21 -14.66 -3.18
N GLY A 913 20.65 -15.12 -4.31
CA GLY A 913 19.20 -15.18 -4.53
C GLY A 913 18.59 -16.47 -3.99
N LEU A 914 17.79 -16.34 -2.95
CA LEU A 914 17.28 -17.42 -2.12
C LEU A 914 15.76 -17.54 -2.23
N GLN A 915 15.26 -18.74 -1.90
CA GLN A 915 13.85 -19.01 -1.62
C GLN A 915 13.80 -19.62 -0.21
N THR A 916 13.06 -19.02 0.72
CA THR A 916 13.04 -19.49 2.11
C THR A 916 11.69 -19.23 2.77
N ALA A 917 11.34 -20.13 3.69
CA ALA A 917 10.15 -20.02 4.53
C ALA A 917 10.16 -18.73 5.37
N ILE A 918 8.98 -18.18 5.59
CA ILE A 918 8.74 -17.07 6.53
C ILE A 918 7.86 -17.56 7.68
N SER A 919 7.84 -16.84 8.80
CA SER A 919 6.95 -17.17 9.91
C SER A 919 5.47 -17.01 9.49
N PRO A 920 4.50 -17.55 10.24
CA PRO A 920 3.07 -17.29 9.98
C PRO A 920 2.68 -15.81 9.99
N THR A 921 3.47 -14.95 10.64
CA THR A 921 3.32 -13.49 10.64
C THR A 921 4.03 -12.81 9.44
N GLY A 922 4.59 -13.61 8.53
CA GLY A 922 5.29 -13.19 7.31
C GLY A 922 6.71 -12.64 7.53
N ALA A 923 7.39 -13.01 8.61
CA ALA A 923 8.71 -12.48 8.94
C ALA A 923 9.86 -13.47 8.63
N LEU A 924 10.93 -12.92 8.05
CA LEU A 924 12.23 -13.55 7.86
C LEU A 924 13.21 -13.04 8.93
N GLU A 925 14.09 -13.89 9.44
CA GLU A 925 15.22 -13.48 10.27
C GLU A 925 16.54 -13.72 9.55
N VAL A 926 17.47 -12.77 9.66
CA VAL A 926 18.85 -12.86 9.17
C VAL A 926 19.81 -12.84 10.35
N HIS A 927 20.65 -13.86 10.47
CA HIS A 927 21.64 -14.00 11.53
C HIS A 927 23.06 -13.77 11.00
N ASN A 928 23.85 -12.92 11.67
CA ASN A 928 25.26 -12.72 11.37
C ASN A 928 26.14 -13.74 12.10
N GLY A 929 26.70 -14.70 11.34
CA GLY A 929 27.61 -15.71 11.87
C GLY A 929 29.10 -15.35 11.76
N SER A 930 29.44 -14.13 11.37
CA SER A 930 30.82 -13.66 11.28
C SER A 930 31.33 -13.06 12.60
N ALA A 931 32.65 -12.89 12.70
CA ALA A 931 33.29 -12.30 13.87
C ALA A 931 33.25 -10.75 13.90
N ALA A 932 32.71 -10.12 12.85
CA ALA A 932 32.64 -8.66 12.74
C ALA A 932 31.23 -8.16 12.37
N PRO A 933 30.90 -6.89 12.64
CA PRO A 933 29.68 -6.30 12.12
C PRO A 933 29.64 -6.34 10.58
N VAL A 934 28.46 -6.52 10.01
CA VAL A 934 28.25 -6.55 8.56
C VAL A 934 26.96 -5.84 8.20
N ASP A 935 26.96 -5.10 7.10
CA ASP A 935 25.73 -4.53 6.58
C ASP A 935 24.98 -5.54 5.71
N VAL A 936 23.67 -5.53 5.84
CA VAL A 936 22.76 -6.47 5.19
C VAL A 936 21.79 -5.69 4.32
N ILE A 937 21.59 -6.18 3.10
CA ILE A 937 20.55 -5.72 2.20
C ILE A 937 19.68 -6.92 1.85
N VAL A 938 18.36 -6.76 1.90
CA VAL A 938 17.39 -7.77 1.46
C VAL A 938 16.46 -7.12 0.44
N ASP A 939 16.41 -7.70 -0.75
CA ASP A 939 15.50 -7.28 -1.82
C ASP A 939 14.56 -8.44 -2.18
N VAL A 940 13.25 -8.23 -2.15
CA VAL A 940 12.23 -9.27 -2.39
C VAL A 940 11.72 -9.19 -3.82
N ALA A 941 11.65 -10.33 -4.51
CA ALA A 941 11.23 -10.45 -5.91
C ALA A 941 9.86 -11.15 -6.09
N GLY A 942 9.27 -11.64 -4.99
CA GLY A 942 7.95 -12.26 -4.97
C GLY A 942 7.76 -13.14 -3.74
N TYR A 943 6.55 -13.68 -3.58
CA TYR A 943 6.21 -14.57 -2.47
C TYR A 943 5.51 -15.85 -2.96
N PHE A 944 5.45 -16.86 -2.10
CA PHE A 944 4.73 -18.11 -2.33
C PHE A 944 3.52 -18.19 -1.40
N GLY A 945 2.32 -18.38 -1.96
CA GLY A 945 1.03 -18.32 -1.25
C GLY A 945 0.04 -19.40 -1.64
#